data_AF-A0A523ZYB4-F1
#
_entry.id   AF-A0A523ZYB4-F1
#
_cell.length_a   1.000
_cell.length_b   1.000
_cell.length_c   1.000
_cell.angle_alpha   90.00
_cell.angle_beta   90.00
_cell.angle_gamma   90.00
#
_symmetry.space_group_name_H-M   'P 1'
#
loop_
_entity.id
_entity.type
_entity.pdbx_description
1 polymer ?
#
loop_
_entity_poly.entity_id
_entity_poly.type
_entity_poly.pdbx_seq_one_letter_code
_entity_poly.pdbx_strand_id
1 'polypeptide(L)'
;MSTMVAVGQAFSYVALFVGLFFFIFACKYYFAIMIALFSGRTNGKNGNNGKNGKNGKNGRMNSFLMDSLPGHPRRQMRENNNGDAFNELFKNGLAREPYVSIQLPFYNEKNVARRIIQACVDIDYSNYEILVADDSRDETIEILKELNKRTDGPTIKFVHRKDRTGFKGGALQKATQYMDPRTEYAVVFDADFIPPPDILNKFIWYFEGNGKNGNHENGDGHRFADEVLNHYVDGDEDESEADIFDRVDEWYERRRIGVVQGYQLHHLNKNENWVTKGVRCEFSGGYMIERVSEEFFGSMKMITGSVFMIRAEILRKLGWTHSITEDWDLTLRMYMDGYKTLYTPLIQAPAEIPTTVRAIARQRMRWAEGHTFAVKKYFWDILRSPNLTRREKLEFLYFAPYYLQSFFFLIGTFFWVTAELLAQHPSFWTATFGWSLILSNLFALPLMSLSGLYLEQSAREDYTGIFSFIVLSYILTPFQAYAAVKGLLEKDEGGWVRTLKTGSITDRILQVRVRRLFSWILPRRGPPRRERQVTERRRRRRPSALALIFLILMSSLIVLVAATAISTPEDGSESTALTFEYKSTPVDVNGILTNRMLTHPNHTSLVTTHTTDSFNPRKGWRKAWDFYLYGPLDVDYDMRGKLKAYLYLYASNVSEVEIRLEILDVDGTGKAKHVDSERFDDVELNDSLPSSPVELSFDLTKSYKFKEGHSILFEIWIKIQGRDRIQDLTVYLAYDSSSANSRIEFPGIVMPESLLSFMLIAPLVPLMVRKFRRWKKDEKGGIR
;
A
#
# COMPACT_ATOMS: atom_id res chain seq x y z
N MET A 1 31.38 -20.03 -16.01
CA MET A 1 30.00 -20.41 -15.65
C MET A 1 29.71 -20.16 -14.17
N SER A 2 30.56 -20.61 -13.23
CA SER A 2 30.39 -20.37 -11.78
C SER A 2 30.35 -18.89 -11.37
N THR A 3 31.15 -18.03 -12.01
CA THR A 3 31.19 -16.59 -11.72
C THR A 3 29.91 -15.86 -12.15
N MET A 4 29.33 -16.20 -13.31
CA MET A 4 28.09 -15.58 -13.79
C MET A 4 26.89 -16.01 -12.95
N VAL A 5 26.86 -17.27 -12.49
CA VAL A 5 25.85 -17.79 -11.55
C VAL A 5 25.95 -17.05 -10.22
N ALA A 6 27.15 -16.93 -9.64
CA ALA A 6 27.36 -16.21 -8.38
C ALA A 6 26.97 -14.73 -8.47
N VAL A 7 27.30 -14.05 -9.57
CA VAL A 7 26.91 -12.65 -9.82
C VAL A 7 25.39 -12.51 -9.98
N GLY A 8 24.74 -13.41 -10.74
CA GLY A 8 23.30 -13.38 -10.91
C GLY A 8 22.55 -13.65 -9.60
N GLN A 9 23.01 -14.59 -8.78
CA GLN A 9 22.47 -14.83 -7.45
C GLN A 9 22.62 -13.60 -6.54
N ALA A 10 23.80 -12.97 -6.53
CA ALA A 10 24.02 -11.75 -5.75
C ALA A 10 23.06 -10.62 -6.15
N PHE A 11 22.85 -10.41 -7.44
CA PHE A 11 21.91 -9.40 -7.94
C PHE A 11 20.46 -9.71 -7.55
N SER A 12 20.07 -10.98 -7.60
CA SER A 12 18.74 -11.41 -7.18
C SER A 12 18.50 -11.18 -5.68
N TYR A 13 19.50 -11.44 -4.82
CA TYR A 13 19.41 -11.11 -3.39
C TYR A 13 19.30 -9.60 -3.13
N VAL A 14 20.02 -8.76 -3.88
CA VAL A 14 19.90 -7.31 -3.75
C VAL A 14 18.51 -6.82 -4.20
N ALA A 15 17.99 -7.35 -5.31
CA ALA A 15 16.65 -7.05 -5.79
C ALA A 15 15.57 -7.44 -4.77
N LEU A 16 15.68 -8.63 -4.17
CA LEU A 16 14.82 -9.10 -3.09
C LEU A 16 14.88 -8.17 -1.87
N PHE A 17 16.08 -7.78 -1.42
CA PHE A 17 16.24 -6.88 -0.28
C PHE A 17 15.55 -5.54 -0.51
N VAL A 18 15.74 -4.96 -1.70
CA VAL A 18 15.07 -3.71 -2.10
C VAL A 18 13.54 -3.91 -2.19
N GLY A 19 13.09 -5.03 -2.76
CA GLY A 19 11.67 -5.37 -2.83
C GLY A 19 11.01 -5.46 -1.46
N LEU A 20 11.68 -6.11 -0.50
CA LEU A 20 11.23 -6.21 0.90
C LEU A 20 11.21 -4.84 1.60
N PHE A 21 12.22 -4.00 1.34
CA PHE A 21 12.25 -2.63 1.83
C PHE A 21 11.01 -1.86 1.38
N PHE A 22 10.64 -1.90 0.09
CA PHE A 22 9.42 -1.26 -0.39
C PHE A 22 8.14 -1.89 0.15
N PHE A 23 8.13 -3.21 0.35
CA PHE A 23 6.99 -3.90 0.94
C PHE A 23 6.66 -3.37 2.35
N ILE A 24 7.66 -3.11 3.17
CA ILE A 24 7.49 -2.52 4.51
C ILE A 24 6.83 -1.13 4.42
N PHE A 25 7.24 -0.31 3.44
CA PHE A 25 6.61 0.99 3.17
C PHE A 25 5.16 0.83 2.70
N ALA A 26 4.89 -0.10 1.77
CA ALA A 26 3.56 -0.42 1.31
C ALA A 26 2.63 -0.85 2.46
N CYS A 27 3.11 -1.68 3.39
CA CYS A 27 2.36 -2.08 4.58
C CYS A 27 1.89 -0.87 5.42
N LYS A 28 2.75 0.13 5.63
CA LYS A 28 2.36 1.36 6.33
C LYS A 28 1.22 2.07 5.60
N TYR A 29 1.30 2.22 4.28
CA TYR A 29 0.23 2.86 3.50
C TYR A 29 -1.08 2.09 3.57
N TYR A 30 -1.06 0.76 3.48
CA TYR A 30 -2.26 -0.06 3.63
C TYR A 30 -2.88 0.07 5.03
N PHE A 31 -2.05 0.11 6.07
CA PHE A 31 -2.51 0.29 7.44
C PHE A 31 -3.12 1.69 7.65
N ALA A 32 -2.47 2.73 7.11
CA ALA A 32 -2.98 4.09 7.10
C ALA A 32 -4.35 4.20 6.41
N ILE A 33 -4.50 3.58 5.24
CA ILE A 33 -5.78 3.50 4.51
C ILE A 33 -6.85 2.81 5.35
N MET A 34 -6.53 1.67 5.96
CA MET A 34 -7.47 0.94 6.81
C MET A 34 -8.00 1.83 7.93
N ILE A 35 -7.11 2.52 8.63
CA ILE A 35 -7.50 3.36 9.77
C ILE A 35 -8.35 4.53 9.31
N ALA A 36 -7.91 5.24 8.27
CA ALA A 36 -8.64 6.38 7.75
C ALA A 36 -10.05 6.01 7.24
N LEU A 37 -10.25 4.79 6.72
CA LEU A 37 -11.53 4.35 6.18
C LEU A 37 -12.43 3.62 7.21
N PHE A 38 -11.86 2.91 8.18
CA PHE A 38 -12.63 2.02 9.07
C PHE A 38 -12.69 2.47 10.52
N SER A 39 -11.80 3.36 10.98
CA SER A 39 -11.78 3.78 12.39
C SER A 39 -13.04 4.56 12.81
N GLY A 40 -13.78 5.13 11.86
CA GLY A 40 -15.07 5.80 12.12
C GLY A 40 -16.31 4.91 12.10
N ARG A 41 -16.19 3.56 12.04
CA ARG A 41 -17.33 2.65 11.79
C ARG A 41 -17.78 1.81 12.98
N THR A 42 -17.14 1.93 14.15
CA THR A 42 -17.52 1.22 15.38
C THR A 42 -18.50 2.03 16.22
N ASN A 43 -19.71 2.27 15.70
CA ASN A 43 -20.92 2.10 16.51
C ASN A 43 -22.18 2.07 15.64
N GLY A 44 -22.80 0.90 15.58
CA GLY A 44 -23.95 0.64 14.73
C GLY A 44 -24.31 -0.85 14.67
N LYS A 45 -24.06 -1.61 15.74
CA LYS A 45 -24.71 -2.91 15.91
C LYS A 45 -26.12 -2.65 16.45
N ASN A 46 -27.03 -2.33 15.53
CA ASN A 46 -28.46 -2.46 15.79
C ASN A 46 -28.74 -3.97 15.90
N GLY A 47 -28.80 -4.46 17.14
CA GLY A 47 -29.22 -5.82 17.46
C GLY A 47 -30.69 -6.01 17.06
N ASN A 48 -30.90 -6.54 15.85
CA ASN A 48 -32.22 -6.96 15.38
C ASN A 48 -32.34 -8.48 15.58
N ASN A 49 -32.30 -8.94 16.83
CA ASN A 49 -32.85 -10.24 17.22
C ASN A 49 -34.14 -9.96 17.96
N GLY A 50 -35.25 -10.34 17.37
CA GLY A 50 -36.48 -10.40 18.12
C GLY A 50 -36.53 -11.60 19.09
N LYS A 51 -37.60 -11.70 19.88
CA LYS A 51 -38.09 -12.83 20.73
C LYS A 51 -39.42 -13.50 20.29
N ASN A 52 -39.46 -14.72 19.75
CA ASN A 52 -40.70 -15.41 19.34
C ASN A 52 -40.93 -16.41 20.47
N GLY A 53 -42.14 -16.40 20.99
CA GLY A 53 -42.43 -16.82 22.34
C GLY A 53 -42.31 -18.32 22.60
N LYS A 54 -42.05 -18.57 23.89
CA LYS A 54 -42.44 -19.72 24.71
C LYS A 54 -41.69 -21.04 24.48
N ASN A 55 -40.78 -21.27 25.44
CA ASN A 55 -40.00 -22.46 25.74
C ASN A 55 -39.28 -23.08 24.55
N GLY A 56 -38.18 -22.40 24.23
CA GLY A 56 -37.16 -22.85 23.29
C GLY A 56 -36.61 -21.65 22.52
N LYS A 57 -35.69 -20.91 23.14
CA LYS A 57 -34.72 -19.95 22.54
C LYS A 57 -35.21 -19.07 21.34
N ASN A 58 -35.12 -17.74 21.51
CA ASN A 58 -35.06 -16.67 20.48
C ASN A 58 -36.37 -16.24 19.75
N GLY A 59 -36.44 -15.04 19.13
CA GLY A 59 -37.29 -14.83 17.93
C GLY A 59 -37.84 -13.44 17.42
N ARG A 60 -39.06 -12.87 17.71
CA ARG A 60 -39.57 -11.45 17.55
C ARG A 60 -40.95 -11.22 18.24
N MET A 61 -41.31 -10.09 18.89
CA MET A 61 -41.48 -8.73 18.32
C MET A 61 -42.24 -7.76 19.28
N ASN A 62 -42.04 -6.44 19.05
CA ASN A 62 -42.99 -5.30 19.09
C ASN A 62 -43.63 -4.68 20.36
N SER A 63 -43.38 -3.37 20.47
CA SER A 63 -44.35 -2.24 20.45
C SER A 63 -45.52 -2.27 21.44
N PHE A 64 -45.52 -1.33 22.38
CA PHE A 64 -46.60 -0.38 22.73
C PHE A 64 -46.39 0.09 24.17
N LEU A 65 -46.12 1.39 24.39
CA LEU A 65 -46.98 2.25 25.21
C LEU A 65 -46.44 3.68 25.26
N MET A 66 -47.39 4.56 24.96
CA MET A 66 -47.33 6.01 24.98
C MET A 66 -47.64 6.54 26.39
N ASP A 67 -47.44 7.84 26.57
CA ASP A 67 -48.03 8.72 27.57
C ASP A 67 -47.62 8.56 29.04
N SER A 68 -46.87 9.54 29.56
CA SER A 68 -47.39 10.47 30.58
C SER A 68 -46.39 11.57 31.02
N LEU A 69 -46.82 12.82 30.85
CA LEU A 69 -46.69 13.96 31.79
C LEU A 69 -45.38 14.81 31.85
N PRO A 70 -45.46 16.09 32.31
CA PRO A 70 -45.10 17.24 31.46
C PRO A 70 -44.15 18.30 32.10
N GLY A 71 -43.66 19.21 31.23
CA GLY A 71 -43.43 20.62 31.58
C GLY A 71 -42.01 21.03 31.97
N HIS A 72 -41.31 21.74 31.06
CA HIS A 72 -40.47 22.91 31.39
C HIS A 72 -40.14 23.74 30.12
N PRO A 73 -39.86 25.04 30.25
CA PRO A 73 -40.14 26.03 29.19
C PRO A 73 -39.18 25.95 28.01
N ARG A 74 -39.75 26.14 26.82
CA ARG A 74 -39.05 26.38 25.56
C ARG A 74 -38.14 27.61 25.67
N ARG A 75 -36.81 27.41 25.70
CA ARG A 75 -35.84 28.40 25.21
C ARG A 75 -35.54 28.12 23.74
N GLN A 76 -35.90 29.08 22.89
CA GLN A 76 -35.72 29.05 21.46
C GLN A 76 -34.24 29.33 21.14
N MET A 77 -33.41 28.29 21.07
CA MET A 77 -32.04 28.41 20.55
C MET A 77 -32.08 28.42 19.03
N ARG A 78 -31.67 29.56 18.46
CA ARG A 78 -31.33 29.76 17.04
C ARG A 78 -30.19 28.82 16.64
N GLU A 79 -30.27 28.28 15.43
CA GLU A 79 -29.19 27.56 14.75
C GLU A 79 -27.94 28.44 14.65
N ASN A 80 -26.77 28.01 15.14
CA ASN A 80 -25.48 28.65 14.86
C ASN A 80 -24.42 27.60 14.51
N ASN A 81 -23.57 27.93 13.53
CA ASN A 81 -22.41 27.14 13.15
C ASN A 81 -21.34 27.26 14.24
N ASN A 82 -20.57 26.20 14.53
CA ASN A 82 -19.53 26.24 15.59
C ASN A 82 -18.43 27.32 15.41
N GLY A 83 -18.29 27.94 14.23
CA GLY A 83 -17.43 29.13 14.05
C GLY A 83 -18.02 30.39 14.69
N ASP A 84 -19.35 30.48 14.76
CA ASP A 84 -20.06 31.61 15.35
C ASP A 84 -19.96 31.61 16.88
N ALA A 85 -19.93 30.42 17.51
CA ALA A 85 -19.82 30.31 18.97
C ALA A 85 -18.43 30.73 19.51
N PHE A 86 -17.35 30.45 18.76
CA PHE A 86 -15.99 30.86 19.13
C PHE A 86 -15.78 32.35 18.85
N ASN A 87 -16.27 32.85 17.71
CA ASN A 87 -16.31 34.28 17.43
C ASN A 87 -17.18 35.06 18.44
N GLU A 88 -18.28 34.47 18.93
CA GLU A 88 -19.12 35.06 19.98
C GLU A 88 -18.40 35.10 21.34
N LEU A 89 -17.53 34.15 21.68
CA LEU A 89 -16.78 34.18 22.95
C LEU A 89 -15.81 35.38 23.03
N PHE A 90 -15.13 35.72 21.92
CA PHE A 90 -14.29 36.91 21.83
C PHE A 90 -15.10 38.20 21.66
N LYS A 91 -16.14 38.19 20.83
CA LYS A 91 -17.04 39.35 20.66
C LYS A 91 -17.80 39.72 21.94
N ASN A 92 -18.08 38.75 22.82
CA ASN A 92 -18.70 38.98 24.12
C ASN A 92 -17.69 39.32 25.24
N GLY A 93 -16.41 39.49 24.94
CA GLY A 93 -15.38 39.88 25.91
C GLY A 93 -15.01 38.81 26.94
N LEU A 94 -15.33 37.54 26.68
CA LEU A 94 -15.13 36.43 27.62
C LEU A 94 -13.77 35.73 27.46
N ALA A 95 -13.01 35.97 26.38
CA ALA A 95 -11.65 35.46 26.17
C ALA A 95 -10.79 36.53 25.49
N ARG A 96 -9.46 36.49 25.69
CA ARG A 96 -8.49 37.42 25.07
C ARG A 96 -8.07 36.88 23.72
N GLU A 97 -8.30 37.60 22.63
CA GLU A 97 -7.75 37.22 21.32
C GLU A 97 -6.21 37.31 21.34
N PRO A 98 -5.46 36.23 21.11
CA PRO A 98 -4.00 36.27 21.08
C PRO A 98 -3.48 37.08 19.88
N TYR A 99 -2.33 37.71 20.02
CA TYR A 99 -1.72 38.47 18.92
C TYR A 99 -1.04 37.53 17.92
N VAL A 100 -1.43 37.59 16.65
CA VAL A 100 -0.92 36.72 15.58
C VAL A 100 -0.09 37.50 14.57
N SER A 101 1.07 36.95 14.16
CA SER A 101 1.88 37.50 13.06
C SER A 101 1.83 36.57 11.84
N ILE A 102 1.29 37.05 10.73
CA ILE A 102 1.26 36.31 9.46
C ILE A 102 2.53 36.62 8.69
N GLN A 103 3.40 35.65 8.46
CA GLN A 103 4.61 35.79 7.67
C GLN A 103 4.41 35.31 6.23
N LEU A 104 4.73 36.18 5.28
CA LEU A 104 4.58 35.95 3.84
C LEU A 104 5.93 36.08 3.12
N PRO A 105 6.63 34.97 2.81
CA PRO A 105 7.89 35.00 2.09
C PRO A 105 7.68 35.16 0.58
N PHE A 106 8.36 36.12 -0.03
CA PHE A 106 8.20 36.53 -1.43
C PHE A 106 9.50 36.46 -2.22
N TYR A 107 9.42 35.92 -3.44
CA TYR A 107 10.48 36.06 -4.44
C TYR A 107 9.91 36.03 -5.86
N ASN A 108 9.88 37.20 -6.49
CA ASN A 108 9.42 37.41 -7.86
C ASN A 108 7.94 37.03 -8.11
N GLU A 109 7.08 37.17 -7.10
CA GLU A 109 5.71 36.64 -7.08
C GLU A 109 4.63 37.57 -7.68
N LYS A 110 4.94 38.34 -8.73
CA LYS A 110 4.04 39.37 -9.29
C LYS A 110 2.61 38.90 -9.64
N ASN A 111 2.45 37.65 -10.08
CA ASN A 111 1.17 37.08 -10.50
C ASN A 111 0.24 36.73 -9.32
N VAL A 112 0.80 36.52 -8.12
CA VAL A 112 0.05 36.02 -6.95
C VAL A 112 0.12 36.97 -5.76
N ALA A 113 1.06 37.92 -5.77
CA ALA A 113 1.31 38.91 -4.72
C ALA A 113 0.06 39.61 -4.19
N ARG A 114 -0.74 40.20 -5.08
CA ARG A 114 -1.97 40.91 -4.70
C ARG A 114 -3.00 39.97 -4.09
N ARG A 115 -3.09 38.75 -4.62
CA ARG A 115 -4.09 37.75 -4.25
C ARG A 115 -3.90 37.29 -2.80
N ILE A 116 -2.69 36.89 -2.44
CA ILE A 116 -2.39 36.42 -1.07
C ILE A 116 -2.50 37.56 -0.05
N ILE A 117 -1.97 38.75 -0.36
CA ILE A 117 -2.05 39.89 0.56
C ILE A 117 -3.50 40.29 0.80
N GLN A 118 -4.32 40.34 -0.25
CA GLN A 118 -5.75 40.62 -0.11
C GLN A 118 -6.45 39.53 0.72
N ALA A 119 -6.17 38.25 0.47
CA ALA A 119 -6.73 37.15 1.26
C ALA A 119 -6.35 37.23 2.75
N CYS A 120 -5.13 37.68 3.07
CA CYS A 120 -4.70 37.90 4.46
C CYS A 120 -5.35 39.14 5.09
N VAL A 121 -5.61 40.20 4.32
CA VAL A 121 -6.33 41.40 4.80
C VAL A 121 -7.81 41.08 5.08
N ASP A 122 -8.40 40.17 4.32
CA ASP A 122 -9.81 39.77 4.45
C ASP A 122 -10.04 38.70 5.54
N ILE A 123 -9.05 38.42 6.38
CA ILE A 123 -9.19 37.49 7.52
C ILE A 123 -10.13 38.10 8.58
N ASP A 124 -11.09 37.29 9.04
CA ASP A 124 -12.04 37.64 10.12
C ASP A 124 -11.40 37.37 11.48
N TYR A 125 -10.44 38.21 11.84
CA TYR A 125 -9.72 38.20 13.10
C TYR A 125 -9.29 39.63 13.44
N SER A 126 -9.28 40.05 14.71
CA SER A 126 -8.99 41.46 15.03
C SER A 126 -7.53 41.73 15.41
N ASN A 127 -6.88 40.76 16.05
CA ASN A 127 -5.61 40.97 16.73
C ASN A 127 -4.40 40.39 15.98
N TYR A 128 -4.09 40.93 14.80
CA TYR A 128 -3.00 40.40 13.97
C TYR A 128 -2.23 41.45 13.15
N GLU A 129 -1.05 41.06 12.69
CA GLU A 129 -0.25 41.78 11.69
C GLU A 129 0.08 40.89 10.49
N ILE A 130 0.45 41.54 9.38
CA ILE A 130 0.99 40.88 8.19
C ILE A 130 2.44 41.34 7.99
N LEU A 131 3.35 40.39 7.86
CA LEU A 131 4.77 40.63 7.69
C LEU A 131 5.24 40.00 6.38
N VAL A 132 5.50 40.85 5.38
CA VAL A 132 5.97 40.44 4.07
C VAL A 132 7.49 40.43 4.05
N ALA A 133 8.07 39.26 3.87
CA ALA A 133 9.52 39.05 3.77
C ALA A 133 9.91 38.90 2.30
N ASP A 134 10.42 39.98 1.69
CA ASP A 134 10.60 40.06 0.25
C ASP A 134 12.08 40.04 -0.17
N ASP A 135 12.37 39.19 -1.15
CA ASP A 135 13.67 39.09 -1.81
C ASP A 135 13.57 39.36 -3.33
N SER A 136 12.44 39.89 -3.80
CA SER A 136 12.15 40.04 -5.23
C SER A 136 13.08 41.04 -5.92
N ARG A 137 13.22 40.91 -7.24
CA ARG A 137 13.98 41.85 -8.10
C ARG A 137 13.19 42.26 -9.34
N ASP A 138 11.94 41.86 -9.42
CA ASP A 138 11.03 42.09 -10.54
C ASP A 138 9.90 43.03 -10.12
N GLU A 139 8.84 43.09 -10.94
CA GLU A 139 7.67 43.97 -10.75
C GLU A 139 6.90 43.73 -9.43
N THR A 140 7.25 42.68 -8.68
CA THR A 140 6.70 42.43 -7.34
C THR A 140 7.01 43.59 -6.40
N ILE A 141 8.18 44.23 -6.51
CA ILE A 141 8.56 45.34 -5.62
C ILE A 141 7.57 46.51 -5.78
N GLU A 142 7.20 46.85 -7.00
CA GLU A 142 6.25 47.93 -7.30
C GLU A 142 4.86 47.59 -6.73
N ILE A 143 4.42 46.34 -6.87
CA ILE A 143 3.15 45.86 -6.31
C ILE A 143 3.16 45.99 -4.78
N LEU A 144 4.23 45.57 -4.11
CA LEU A 144 4.33 45.67 -2.65
C LEU A 144 4.36 47.13 -2.18
N LYS A 145 5.07 48.02 -2.89
CA LYS A 145 5.09 49.47 -2.61
C LYS A 145 3.71 50.11 -2.76
N GLU A 146 2.94 49.70 -3.75
CA GLU A 146 1.57 50.16 -3.94
C GLU A 146 0.67 49.72 -2.78
N LEU A 147 0.74 48.45 -2.39
CA LEU A 147 -0.04 47.90 -1.28
C LEU A 147 0.34 48.52 0.07
N ASN A 148 1.59 48.94 0.25
CA ASN A 148 2.05 49.64 1.46
C ASN A 148 1.45 51.04 1.65
N LYS A 149 0.84 51.64 0.60
CA LYS A 149 0.16 52.95 0.72
C LYS A 149 -1.22 52.84 1.36
N ARG A 150 -1.72 51.61 1.58
CA ARG A 150 -3.04 51.37 2.17
C ARG A 150 -3.01 51.75 3.65
N THR A 151 -4.03 52.48 4.10
CA THR A 151 -4.16 52.94 5.50
C THR A 151 -5.29 52.25 6.26
N ASP A 152 -6.00 51.35 5.60
CA ASP A 152 -7.15 50.62 6.14
C ASP A 152 -6.84 49.13 6.24
N GLY A 153 -7.35 48.48 7.28
CA GLY A 153 -7.10 47.07 7.61
C GLY A 153 -5.96 46.82 8.60
N PRO A 154 -5.43 45.58 8.68
CA PRO A 154 -4.38 45.21 9.62
C PRO A 154 -3.05 45.90 9.30
N THR A 155 -2.15 45.97 10.29
CA THR A 155 -0.79 46.49 10.07
C THR A 155 -0.02 45.58 9.12
N ILE A 156 0.50 46.14 8.03
CA ILE A 156 1.35 45.42 7.07
C ILE A 156 2.78 45.98 7.13
N LYS A 157 3.74 45.11 7.42
CA LYS A 157 5.17 45.43 7.47
C LYS A 157 5.87 44.78 6.28
N PHE A 158 6.63 45.55 5.52
CA PHE A 158 7.40 45.06 4.38
C PHE A 158 8.89 45.06 4.73
N VAL A 159 9.49 43.87 4.71
CA VAL A 159 10.91 43.64 5.02
C VAL A 159 11.59 43.14 3.75
N HIS A 160 12.26 44.05 3.03
CA HIS A 160 12.97 43.73 1.80
C HIS A 160 14.47 43.47 2.08
N ARG A 161 15.01 42.37 1.56
CA ARG A 161 16.46 42.05 1.65
C ARG A 161 17.16 42.27 0.32
N LYS A 162 18.40 42.78 0.37
CA LYS A 162 19.23 43.02 -0.81
C LYS A 162 19.91 41.73 -1.33
N ASP A 163 20.26 40.83 -0.42
CA ASP A 163 20.83 39.52 -0.71
C ASP A 163 19.83 38.39 -0.40
N ARG A 164 20.06 37.23 -1.01
CA ARG A 164 19.19 36.06 -0.91
C ARG A 164 19.81 34.95 -0.06
N THR A 165 20.71 35.30 0.86
CA THR A 165 21.39 34.31 1.70
C THR A 165 20.36 33.54 2.52
N GLY A 166 20.45 32.22 2.50
CA GLY A 166 19.51 31.31 3.16
C GLY A 166 18.09 31.30 2.58
N PHE A 167 17.87 31.88 1.38
CA PHE A 167 16.61 31.85 0.65
C PHE A 167 15.38 32.16 1.54
N LYS A 168 14.35 31.31 1.51
CA LYS A 168 13.12 31.48 2.30
C LYS A 168 13.40 31.48 3.80
N GLY A 169 14.18 30.54 4.32
CA GLY A 169 14.54 30.50 5.75
C GLY A 169 15.24 31.77 6.23
N GLY A 170 16.18 32.30 5.44
CA GLY A 170 16.82 33.58 5.74
C GLY A 170 15.84 34.78 5.70
N ALA A 171 14.88 34.76 4.77
CA ALA A 171 13.87 35.82 4.67
C ALA A 171 12.95 35.80 5.90
N LEU A 172 12.48 34.62 6.29
CA LEU A 172 11.67 34.41 7.48
C LEU A 172 12.46 34.69 8.77
N GLN A 173 13.75 34.40 8.83
CA GLN A 173 14.62 34.79 9.96
C GLN A 173 14.67 36.31 10.09
N LYS A 174 14.85 37.01 8.98
CA LYS A 174 14.86 38.48 8.98
C LYS A 174 13.50 39.03 9.39
N ALA A 175 12.42 38.45 8.89
CA ALA A 175 11.06 38.79 9.27
C ALA A 175 10.84 38.61 10.79
N THR A 176 11.27 37.49 11.36
CA THR A 176 11.10 37.21 12.80
C THR A 176 11.71 38.29 13.70
N GLN A 177 12.71 39.05 13.24
CA GLN A 177 13.29 40.21 13.95
C GLN A 177 12.37 41.45 13.99
N TYR A 178 11.43 41.59 13.04
CA TYR A 178 10.46 42.69 12.94
C TYR A 178 9.06 42.32 13.44
N MET A 179 8.87 41.05 13.82
CA MET A 179 7.64 40.54 14.41
C MET A 179 7.30 41.34 15.68
N ASP A 180 6.03 41.73 15.84
CA ASP A 180 5.59 42.49 17.00
C ASP A 180 5.93 41.72 18.30
N PRO A 181 6.50 42.38 19.33
CA PRO A 181 6.81 41.72 20.61
C PRO A 181 5.60 41.06 21.27
N ARG A 182 4.38 41.57 21.04
CA ARG A 182 3.12 41.01 21.55
C ARG A 182 2.77 39.67 20.90
N THR A 183 3.39 39.32 19.78
CA THR A 183 3.08 38.10 19.03
C THR A 183 3.23 36.87 19.90
N GLU A 184 2.14 36.11 20.01
CA GLU A 184 2.02 34.83 20.72
C GLU A 184 2.10 33.66 19.74
N TYR A 185 1.59 33.85 18.52
CA TYR A 185 1.61 32.85 17.46
C TYR A 185 2.03 33.46 16.12
N ALA A 186 2.84 32.74 15.35
CA ALA A 186 3.20 33.10 13.98
C ALA A 186 2.59 32.10 13.00
N VAL A 187 2.08 32.57 11.87
CA VAL A 187 1.52 31.74 10.81
C VAL A 187 2.30 31.97 9.53
N VAL A 188 2.63 30.93 8.78
CA VAL A 188 3.35 31.06 7.51
C VAL A 188 2.45 30.63 6.35
N PHE A 189 2.33 31.48 5.34
CA PHE A 189 1.71 31.16 4.05
C PHE A 189 2.65 31.52 2.91
N ASP A 190 2.87 30.59 1.98
CA ASP A 190 3.53 30.91 0.71
C ASP A 190 2.64 31.79 -0.18
N ALA A 191 3.27 32.53 -1.10
CA ALA A 191 2.60 33.54 -1.90
C ALA A 191 1.50 33.01 -2.85
N ASP A 192 1.49 31.70 -3.14
CA ASP A 192 0.52 31.07 -4.02
C ASP A 192 -0.75 30.58 -3.31
N PHE A 193 -0.82 30.70 -1.98
CA PHE A 193 -1.98 30.30 -1.19
C PHE A 193 -3.11 31.35 -1.19
N ILE A 194 -4.31 30.90 -0.83
CA ILE A 194 -5.47 31.74 -0.55
C ILE A 194 -6.07 31.29 0.79
N PRO A 195 -5.61 31.82 1.94
CA PRO A 195 -6.17 31.47 3.24
C PRO A 195 -7.66 31.87 3.32
N PRO A 196 -8.54 31.00 3.85
CA PRO A 196 -9.93 31.36 4.15
C PRO A 196 -10.02 32.39 5.28
N PRO A 197 -11.09 33.22 5.33
CA PRO A 197 -11.23 34.25 6.35
C PRO A 197 -11.20 33.76 7.80
N ASP A 198 -11.65 32.53 8.05
CA ASP A 198 -11.77 31.95 9.40
C ASP A 198 -10.52 31.17 9.85
N ILE A 199 -9.42 31.20 9.07
CA ILE A 199 -8.29 30.28 9.26
C ILE A 199 -7.55 30.48 10.59
N LEU A 200 -7.39 31.72 11.07
CA LEU A 200 -6.66 31.99 12.32
C LEU A 200 -7.41 31.44 13.53
N ASN A 201 -8.73 31.67 13.59
CA ASN A 201 -9.59 31.11 14.64
C ASN A 201 -9.49 29.58 14.71
N LYS A 202 -9.46 28.92 13.54
CA LYS A 202 -9.30 27.47 13.48
C LYS A 202 -7.95 27.00 14.03
N PHE A 203 -6.86 27.72 13.78
CA PHE A 203 -5.56 27.36 14.36
C PHE A 203 -5.53 27.58 15.87
N ILE A 204 -5.98 28.77 16.32
CA ILE A 204 -5.98 29.17 17.73
C ILE A 204 -6.77 28.17 18.59
N TRP A 205 -7.88 27.65 18.06
CA TRP A 205 -8.67 26.63 18.75
C TRP A 205 -7.86 25.42 19.23
N TYR A 206 -6.83 24.99 18.48
CA TYR A 206 -5.96 23.86 18.86
C TYR A 206 -4.90 24.24 19.91
N PHE A 207 -4.68 25.53 20.15
CA PHE A 207 -3.79 26.03 21.21
C PHE A 207 -4.56 26.46 22.48
N GLU A 208 -5.81 26.95 22.33
CA GLU A 208 -6.61 27.61 23.38
C GLU A 208 -7.83 26.82 23.88
N GLY A 209 -7.91 25.51 23.64
CA GLY A 209 -8.90 24.64 24.29
C GLY A 209 -8.88 24.63 25.83
N ASN A 210 -8.00 25.42 26.46
CA ASN A 210 -7.82 25.66 27.88
C ASN A 210 -8.52 26.95 28.32
N GLY A 211 -9.61 26.85 29.08
CA GLY A 211 -10.03 28.00 29.89
C GLY A 211 -11.43 27.97 30.49
N LYS A 212 -11.46 27.80 31.82
CA LYS A 212 -12.32 28.44 32.86
C LYS A 212 -13.14 27.42 33.68
N ASN A 213 -13.04 27.34 35.02
CA ASN A 213 -12.86 28.39 36.03
C ASN A 213 -12.31 27.83 37.37
N GLY A 214 -11.47 28.60 38.06
CA GLY A 214 -11.35 28.60 39.54
C GLY A 214 -10.03 28.09 40.09
N ASN A 215 -9.22 29.02 40.62
CA ASN A 215 -8.09 28.84 41.55
C ASN A 215 -7.53 27.41 41.66
N HIS A 216 -6.51 27.07 40.88
CA HIS A 216 -5.37 26.26 41.33
C HIS A 216 -4.20 26.54 40.37
N GLU A 217 -3.03 26.81 40.94
CA GLU A 217 -1.76 26.82 40.23
C GLU A 217 -1.47 25.38 39.74
N ASN A 218 -0.88 25.27 38.55
CA ASN A 218 -0.68 24.05 37.75
C ASN A 218 -1.96 23.60 37.04
N GLY A 219 -2.14 24.19 35.86
CA GLY A 219 -3.28 23.96 34.99
C GLY A 219 -2.99 22.86 33.99
N ASP A 220 -4.05 22.14 33.61
CA ASP A 220 -4.04 21.02 32.68
C ASP A 220 -5.54 20.62 32.46
N GLY A 221 -5.97 20.41 31.22
CA GLY A 221 -7.32 19.96 30.83
C GLY A 221 -7.71 20.29 29.37
N HIS A 222 -7.68 19.30 28.46
CA HIS A 222 -7.95 19.48 27.03
C HIS A 222 -9.36 19.06 26.58
N ARG A 223 -10.14 20.04 26.11
CA ARG A 223 -11.48 19.86 25.50
C ARG A 223 -11.56 18.84 24.34
N PHE A 224 -10.46 18.50 23.67
CA PHE A 224 -10.44 17.52 22.58
C PHE A 224 -10.41 16.07 23.09
N ALA A 225 -9.72 15.84 24.22
CA ALA A 225 -9.74 14.55 24.91
C ALA A 225 -11.16 14.29 25.41
N ASP A 226 -11.73 15.22 26.20
CA ASP A 226 -13.09 15.17 26.73
C ASP A 226 -14.17 14.82 25.69
N GLU A 227 -14.10 15.37 24.48
CA GLU A 227 -15.14 15.17 23.45
C GLU A 227 -15.03 13.82 22.72
N VAL A 228 -13.81 13.29 22.54
CA VAL A 228 -13.57 11.96 21.96
C VAL A 228 -13.93 10.86 22.96
N LEU A 229 -13.77 11.18 24.23
CA LEU A 229 -13.84 10.26 25.36
C LEU A 229 -15.24 10.15 25.97
N ASN A 230 -16.01 11.24 25.99
CA ASN A 230 -17.46 11.22 26.28
C ASN A 230 -18.29 10.38 25.28
N HIS A 231 -17.67 9.84 24.22
CA HIS A 231 -18.34 8.90 23.32
C HIS A 231 -18.41 7.46 23.88
N TYR A 232 -17.72 7.17 24.99
CA TYR A 232 -17.80 5.91 25.72
C TYR A 232 -18.72 5.95 26.96
N VAL A 233 -19.16 7.15 27.39
CA VAL A 233 -19.79 7.40 28.71
C VAL A 233 -21.33 7.33 28.71
N ASP A 234 -21.96 6.53 27.85
CA ASP A 234 -23.40 6.18 28.02
C ASP A 234 -23.55 4.81 28.72
N GLY A 235 -22.69 4.55 29.72
CA GLY A 235 -22.74 3.40 30.60
C GLY A 235 -22.30 3.83 32.00
N ASP A 236 -23.03 3.35 33.01
CA ASP A 236 -22.95 3.76 34.42
C ASP A 236 -21.51 3.88 34.97
N GLU A 237 -21.32 4.89 35.81
CA GLU A 237 -20.09 5.28 36.50
C GLU A 237 -19.32 4.09 37.13
N ASP A 238 -18.12 3.82 36.62
CA ASP A 238 -17.10 2.98 37.27
C ASP A 238 -15.79 3.78 37.41
N GLU A 239 -15.21 3.81 38.62
CA GLU A 239 -13.98 4.54 39.00
C GLU A 239 -12.74 4.21 38.14
N SER A 240 -12.78 3.16 37.31
CA SER A 240 -11.67 2.76 36.44
C SER A 240 -11.55 3.56 35.13
N GLU A 241 -12.60 4.26 34.69
CA GLU A 241 -12.57 5.05 33.44
C GLU A 241 -11.99 6.46 33.61
N ALA A 242 -11.99 7.00 34.83
CA ALA A 242 -11.28 8.24 35.16
C ALA A 242 -9.78 8.15 34.81
N ASP A 243 -9.16 6.98 35.02
CA ASP A 243 -7.75 6.70 34.71
C ASP A 243 -7.45 6.78 33.19
N ILE A 244 -8.42 6.51 32.30
CA ILE A 244 -8.20 6.59 30.85
C ILE A 244 -8.24 8.04 30.36
N PHE A 245 -9.13 8.86 30.93
CA PHE A 245 -9.26 10.27 30.58
C PHE A 245 -8.06 11.07 31.06
N ASP A 246 -7.64 10.84 32.32
CA ASP A 246 -6.40 11.38 32.87
C ASP A 246 -5.20 10.98 31.99
N ARG A 247 -5.13 9.73 31.51
CA ARG A 247 -4.03 9.28 30.64
C ARG A 247 -4.01 9.90 29.24
N VAL A 248 -5.15 10.37 28.71
CA VAL A 248 -5.22 11.01 27.38
C VAL A 248 -4.97 12.50 27.48
N ASP A 249 -5.50 13.17 28.51
CA ASP A 249 -5.15 14.56 28.81
C ASP A 249 -3.67 14.69 29.17
N GLU A 250 -3.17 13.82 30.05
CA GLU A 250 -1.73 13.74 30.35
C GLU A 250 -0.92 13.40 29.09
N TRP A 251 -1.46 12.67 28.12
CA TRP A 251 -0.80 12.40 26.83
C TRP A 251 -0.74 13.63 25.91
N TYR A 252 -1.73 14.53 25.95
CA TYR A 252 -1.72 15.79 25.21
C TYR A 252 -0.89 16.87 25.91
N GLU A 253 -0.90 16.92 27.23
CA GLU A 253 -0.13 17.88 28.04
C GLU A 253 1.36 17.55 28.02
N ARG A 254 1.71 16.26 28.13
CA ARG A 254 3.09 15.79 27.90
C ARG A 254 3.62 16.16 26.52
N ARG A 255 2.77 16.42 25.52
CA ARG A 255 3.18 16.66 24.13
C ARG A 255 3.66 18.05 23.80
N ARG A 256 3.59 19.05 24.70
CA ARG A 256 4.13 20.40 24.46
C ARG A 256 3.90 20.86 23.00
N ILE A 257 2.64 20.92 22.58
CA ILE A 257 2.29 21.24 21.17
C ILE A 257 2.85 22.62 20.84
N GLY A 258 3.81 22.63 19.92
CA GLY A 258 4.49 23.84 19.46
C GLY A 258 3.96 24.35 18.14
N VAL A 259 3.44 23.46 17.30
CA VAL A 259 2.97 23.75 15.94
C VAL A 259 1.67 23.00 15.65
N VAL A 260 0.77 23.68 14.95
CA VAL A 260 -0.41 23.07 14.32
C VAL A 260 -0.25 23.21 12.80
N GLN A 261 -0.18 22.09 12.10
CA GLN A 261 -0.08 21.99 10.64
C GLN A 261 -1.46 21.71 10.04
N GLY A 262 -1.87 22.54 9.09
CA GLY A 262 -3.07 22.35 8.28
C GLY A 262 -2.78 21.69 6.92
N TYR A 263 -3.85 21.50 6.15
CA TYR A 263 -3.81 20.94 4.81
C TYR A 263 -3.55 22.01 3.74
N GLN A 264 -2.43 21.86 3.05
CA GLN A 264 -2.12 22.58 1.81
C GLN A 264 -2.93 22.03 0.62
N LEU A 265 -4.09 22.62 0.40
CA LEU A 265 -5.07 22.16 -0.57
C LEU A 265 -4.67 22.61 -1.99
N HIS A 266 -3.81 21.84 -2.63
CA HIS A 266 -3.32 22.08 -4.00
C HIS A 266 -4.44 21.87 -5.03
N HIS A 267 -5.30 22.89 -5.22
CA HIS A 267 -6.56 22.75 -5.94
C HIS A 267 -6.85 23.91 -6.92
N LEU A 268 -6.20 25.07 -6.79
CA LEU A 268 -6.59 26.29 -7.51
C LEU A 268 -6.60 26.11 -9.03
N ASN A 269 -5.60 25.41 -9.57
CA ASN A 269 -5.47 25.12 -11.00
C ASN A 269 -5.45 23.62 -11.31
N LYS A 270 -6.11 22.78 -10.48
CA LYS A 270 -6.05 21.31 -10.64
C LYS A 270 -6.44 20.83 -12.04
N ASN A 271 -7.36 21.55 -12.71
CA ASN A 271 -7.87 21.21 -14.03
C ASN A 271 -7.10 21.81 -15.21
N GLU A 272 -5.96 22.47 -14.97
CA GLU A 272 -5.18 23.11 -16.04
C GLU A 272 -4.59 22.10 -17.03
N ASN A 273 -4.01 20.99 -16.54
CA ASN A 273 -3.51 19.91 -17.40
C ASN A 273 -3.42 18.56 -16.65
N TRP A 274 -2.83 17.55 -17.29
CA TRP A 274 -2.69 16.22 -16.67
C TRP A 274 -1.68 16.22 -15.49
N VAL A 275 -0.64 17.06 -15.52
CA VAL A 275 0.34 17.20 -14.43
C VAL A 275 -0.34 17.75 -13.18
N THR A 276 -1.14 18.81 -13.33
CA THR A 276 -1.86 19.41 -12.19
C THR A 276 -2.86 18.44 -11.57
N LYS A 277 -3.52 17.61 -12.37
CA LYS A 277 -4.40 16.53 -11.89
C LYS A 277 -3.65 15.46 -11.12
N GLY A 278 -2.45 15.09 -11.58
CA GLY A 278 -1.58 14.14 -10.90
C GLY A 278 -1.18 14.62 -9.50
N VAL A 279 -0.65 15.85 -9.42
CA VAL A 279 -0.24 16.44 -8.13
C VAL A 279 -1.44 16.60 -7.19
N ARG A 280 -2.62 17.00 -7.69
CA ARG A 280 -3.84 17.07 -6.87
C ARG A 280 -4.17 15.74 -6.18
N CYS A 281 -3.99 14.62 -6.89
CA CYS A 281 -4.27 13.29 -6.36
C CYS A 281 -3.24 12.84 -5.33
N GLU A 282 -1.96 13.10 -5.60
CA GLU A 282 -0.86 12.83 -4.67
C GLU A 282 -1.08 13.53 -3.33
N PHE A 283 -1.34 14.85 -3.36
CA PHE A 283 -1.54 15.65 -2.16
C PHE A 283 -2.78 15.20 -1.37
N SER A 284 -3.83 14.76 -2.06
CA SER A 284 -5.00 14.18 -1.40
C SER A 284 -4.63 12.94 -0.60
N GLY A 285 -3.88 12.00 -1.20
CA GLY A 285 -3.42 10.80 -0.50
C GLY A 285 -2.58 11.14 0.73
N GLY A 286 -1.55 11.98 0.56
CA GLY A 286 -0.63 12.33 1.65
C GLY A 286 -1.33 13.05 2.80
N TYR A 287 -2.10 14.10 2.52
CA TYR A 287 -2.72 14.91 3.59
C TYR A 287 -3.97 14.26 4.21
N MET A 288 -4.76 13.49 3.46
CA MET A 288 -5.97 12.88 4.01
C MET A 288 -5.77 11.50 4.62
N ILE A 289 -4.71 10.79 4.22
CA ILE A 289 -4.43 9.43 4.69
C ILE A 289 -3.16 9.40 5.53
N GLU A 290 -2.00 9.68 4.93
CA GLU A 290 -0.70 9.51 5.61
C GLU A 290 -0.59 10.40 6.85
N ARG A 291 -0.79 11.72 6.70
CA ARG A 291 -0.69 12.68 7.82
C ARG A 291 -1.75 12.46 8.91
N VAL A 292 -2.97 12.08 8.54
CA VAL A 292 -4.02 11.76 9.52
C VAL A 292 -3.65 10.50 10.31
N SER A 293 -3.03 9.52 9.65
CA SER A 293 -2.57 8.30 10.30
C SER A 293 -1.41 8.58 11.24
N GLU A 294 -0.47 9.45 10.85
CA GLU A 294 0.60 9.92 11.73
C GLU A 294 0.06 10.61 13.00
N GLU A 295 -0.99 11.43 12.85
CA GLU A 295 -1.70 12.02 13.99
C GLU A 295 -2.29 10.96 14.90
N PHE A 296 -3.01 10.00 14.33
CA PHE A 296 -3.62 8.90 15.08
C PHE A 296 -2.60 8.06 15.86
N PHE A 297 -1.45 7.74 15.27
CA PHE A 297 -0.40 6.99 15.97
C PHE A 297 0.37 7.81 16.99
N GLY A 298 0.28 9.14 16.89
CA GLY A 298 1.11 10.00 17.67
C GLY A 298 2.58 9.97 17.26
N SER A 299 2.83 9.78 15.97
CA SER A 299 4.18 9.72 15.41
C SER A 299 4.73 11.12 15.13
N MET A 300 5.98 11.19 14.68
CA MET A 300 6.57 12.45 14.25
C MET A 300 5.84 12.97 13.02
N LYS A 301 5.50 14.26 13.00
CA LYS A 301 4.92 14.94 11.83
C LYS A 301 5.82 16.05 11.34
N MET A 302 5.97 16.12 10.03
CA MET A 302 6.74 17.13 9.32
C MET A 302 5.93 18.40 9.10
N ILE A 303 6.53 19.55 9.38
CA ILE A 303 6.01 20.85 8.93
C ILE A 303 6.29 20.97 7.43
N THR A 304 5.27 21.33 6.65
CA THR A 304 5.35 21.31 5.17
C THR A 304 5.56 22.69 4.53
N GLY A 305 6.07 23.65 5.30
CA GLY A 305 6.55 24.94 4.80
C GLY A 305 5.49 26.02 4.62
N SER A 306 4.20 25.68 4.70
CA SER A 306 3.08 26.62 4.61
C SER A 306 1.86 26.05 5.33
N VAL A 307 0.89 26.90 5.66
CA VAL A 307 -0.38 26.52 6.32
C VAL A 307 -0.12 25.85 7.67
N PHE A 308 0.73 26.48 8.49
CA PHE A 308 0.91 26.08 9.88
C PHE A 308 1.01 27.31 10.78
N MET A 309 0.61 27.13 12.03
CA MET A 309 0.77 28.11 13.10
C MET A 309 1.77 27.55 14.12
N ILE A 310 2.72 28.38 14.55
CA ILE A 310 3.76 28.05 15.53
C ILE A 310 3.70 29.02 16.72
N ARG A 311 3.97 28.54 17.94
CA ARG A 311 4.18 29.43 19.10
C ARG A 311 5.36 30.36 18.84
N ALA A 312 5.15 31.66 19.02
CA ALA A 312 6.16 32.67 18.75
C ALA A 312 7.40 32.51 19.64
N GLU A 313 7.25 32.01 20.87
CA GLU A 313 8.38 31.71 21.77
C GLU A 313 9.32 30.66 21.17
N ILE A 314 8.77 29.60 20.58
CA ILE A 314 9.53 28.50 19.97
C ILE A 314 10.25 29.05 18.74
N LEU A 315 9.54 29.85 17.95
CA LEU A 315 10.11 30.45 16.76
C LEU A 315 11.25 31.42 17.10
N ARG A 316 11.11 32.24 18.15
CA ARG A 316 12.18 33.13 18.63
C ARG A 316 13.36 32.35 19.21
N LYS A 317 13.11 31.24 19.94
CA LYS A 317 14.14 30.39 20.53
C LYS A 317 14.98 29.66 19.47
N LEU A 318 14.30 29.01 18.53
CA LEU A 318 14.95 28.14 17.56
C LEU A 318 15.38 28.90 16.30
N GLY A 319 14.60 29.88 15.85
CA GLY A 319 14.84 30.61 14.60
C GLY A 319 14.75 29.73 13.35
N TRP A 320 14.77 30.41 12.20
CA TRP A 320 14.91 29.82 10.88
C TRP A 320 16.39 29.66 10.51
N THR A 321 16.71 28.59 9.78
CA THR A 321 18.06 28.36 9.26
C THR A 321 18.17 28.73 7.79
N HIS A 322 19.36 28.58 7.21
CA HIS A 322 19.63 28.82 5.80
C HIS A 322 19.39 27.60 4.91
N SER A 323 18.76 26.54 5.42
CA SER A 323 18.48 25.32 4.66
C SER A 323 17.50 25.59 3.52
N ILE A 324 17.65 24.84 2.42
CA ILE A 324 16.69 24.87 1.30
C ILE A 324 15.34 24.21 1.65
N THR A 325 15.30 23.49 2.78
CA THR A 325 14.11 22.91 3.43
C THR A 325 14.09 23.38 4.89
N GLU A 326 13.94 24.70 5.09
CA GLU A 326 13.98 25.35 6.39
C GLU A 326 12.90 24.84 7.37
N ASP A 327 11.78 24.39 6.82
CA ASP A 327 10.62 23.82 7.50
C ASP A 327 10.91 22.45 8.11
N TRP A 328 11.56 21.58 7.35
CA TRP A 328 12.01 20.29 7.82
C TRP A 328 13.14 20.42 8.84
N ASP A 329 14.12 21.30 8.60
CA ASP A 329 15.17 21.59 9.56
C ASP A 329 14.60 22.14 10.89
N LEU A 330 13.62 23.04 10.84
CA LEU A 330 12.89 23.52 12.02
C LEU A 330 12.16 22.37 12.73
N THR A 331 11.49 21.49 11.98
CA THR A 331 10.81 20.31 12.54
C THR A 331 11.79 19.47 13.36
N LEU A 332 12.95 19.12 12.80
CA LEU A 332 13.93 18.28 13.49
C LEU A 332 14.43 18.93 14.78
N ARG A 333 14.74 20.23 14.75
CA ARG A 333 15.20 20.99 15.93
C ARG A 333 14.11 21.10 17.00
N MET A 334 12.86 21.29 16.61
CA MET A 334 11.72 21.31 17.54
C MET A 334 11.57 19.98 18.29
N TYR A 335 11.61 18.86 17.59
CA TYR A 335 11.46 17.54 18.22
C TYR A 335 12.63 17.22 19.15
N MET A 336 13.85 17.65 18.79
CA MET A 336 15.02 17.52 19.68
C MET A 336 14.87 18.35 20.97
N ASP A 337 14.14 19.47 20.92
CA ASP A 337 13.83 20.34 22.08
C ASP A 337 12.53 19.92 22.81
N GLY A 338 11.88 18.85 22.35
CA GLY A 338 10.70 18.24 22.98
C GLY A 338 9.35 18.81 22.54
N TYR A 339 9.32 19.78 21.63
CA TYR A 339 8.08 20.30 21.06
C TYR A 339 7.54 19.39 19.97
N LYS A 340 6.21 19.30 19.88
CA LYS A 340 5.53 18.42 18.92
C LYS A 340 4.68 19.20 17.92
N THR A 341 4.47 18.57 16.78
CA THR A 341 3.58 19.06 15.72
C THR A 341 2.26 18.30 15.81
N LEU A 342 1.15 19.03 15.81
CA LEU A 342 -0.19 18.49 15.61
C LEU A 342 -0.58 18.68 14.14
N TYR A 343 -1.22 17.68 13.54
CA TYR A 343 -1.75 17.78 12.19
C TYR A 343 -3.29 17.71 12.17
N THR A 344 -3.93 18.55 11.36
CA THR A 344 -5.38 18.48 11.14
C THR A 344 -5.77 18.76 9.68
N PRO A 345 -6.58 17.90 9.02
CA PRO A 345 -7.07 18.16 7.67
C PRO A 345 -8.23 19.18 7.62
N LEU A 346 -8.69 19.67 8.78
CA LEU A 346 -9.81 20.60 8.89
C LEU A 346 -9.42 22.06 8.63
N ILE A 347 -8.14 22.38 8.83
CA ILE A 347 -7.57 23.67 8.47
C ILE A 347 -7.06 23.53 7.04
N GLN A 348 -7.65 24.26 6.09
CA GLN A 348 -7.35 24.11 4.67
C GLN A 348 -7.09 25.47 4.05
N ALA A 349 -5.99 25.59 3.30
CA ALA A 349 -5.75 26.75 2.46
C ALA A 349 -5.48 26.30 1.01
N PRO A 350 -6.33 26.69 0.04
CA PRO A 350 -6.09 26.45 -1.38
C PRO A 350 -4.74 26.99 -1.88
N ALA A 351 -4.07 26.22 -2.72
CA ALA A 351 -2.78 26.55 -3.33
C ALA A 351 -2.73 26.23 -4.82
N GLU A 352 -1.78 26.86 -5.52
CA GLU A 352 -1.51 26.66 -6.94
C GLU A 352 -0.52 25.52 -7.17
N ILE A 353 -0.75 24.76 -8.24
CA ILE A 353 0.02 23.58 -8.62
C ILE A 353 0.99 23.93 -9.76
N PRO A 354 2.25 23.49 -9.72
CA PRO A 354 3.15 23.61 -10.86
C PRO A 354 2.60 22.90 -12.10
N THR A 355 2.60 23.60 -13.24
CA THR A 355 1.88 23.15 -14.44
C THR A 355 2.72 22.31 -15.39
N THR A 356 4.04 22.28 -15.22
CA THR A 356 4.97 21.56 -16.10
C THR A 356 5.76 20.51 -15.35
N VAL A 357 6.06 19.38 -16.03
CA VAL A 357 6.92 18.31 -15.50
C VAL A 357 8.27 18.85 -15.03
N ARG A 358 8.86 19.79 -15.78
CA ARG A 358 10.13 20.44 -15.42
C ARG A 358 10.03 21.23 -14.11
N ALA A 359 8.95 21.97 -13.89
CA ALA A 359 8.76 22.76 -12.68
C ALA A 359 8.58 21.86 -11.45
N ILE A 360 7.76 20.82 -11.56
CA ILE A 360 7.56 19.87 -10.46
C ILE A 360 8.83 19.04 -10.20
N ALA A 361 9.57 18.63 -11.23
CA ALA A 361 10.86 17.94 -11.06
C ALA A 361 11.86 18.78 -10.26
N ARG A 362 12.06 20.06 -10.63
CA ARG A 362 12.94 20.96 -9.87
C ARG A 362 12.48 21.14 -8.42
N GLN A 363 11.17 21.27 -8.19
CA GLN A 363 10.64 21.37 -6.83
C GLN A 363 10.95 20.11 -6.01
N ARG A 364 10.71 18.92 -6.58
CA ARG A 364 10.97 17.64 -5.90
C ARG A 364 12.44 17.36 -5.69
N MET A 365 13.31 17.79 -6.60
CA MET A 365 14.76 17.73 -6.42
C MET A 365 15.19 18.57 -5.22
N ARG A 366 14.69 19.81 -5.08
CA ARG A 366 14.99 20.64 -3.90
C ARG A 366 14.56 19.98 -2.60
N TRP A 367 13.34 19.42 -2.57
CA TRP A 367 12.84 18.72 -1.39
C TRP A 367 13.68 17.47 -1.08
N ALA A 368 14.00 16.66 -2.08
CA ALA A 368 14.80 15.45 -1.92
C ALA A 368 16.21 15.74 -1.40
N GLU A 369 16.87 16.76 -1.95
CA GLU A 369 18.21 17.18 -1.55
C GLU A 369 18.23 17.70 -0.12
N GLY A 370 17.39 18.70 0.19
CA GLY A 370 17.36 19.34 1.52
C GLY A 370 16.89 18.38 2.62
N HIS A 371 15.86 17.58 2.35
CA HIS A 371 15.38 16.57 3.29
C HIS A 371 16.48 15.56 3.64
N THR A 372 17.13 15.00 2.62
CA THR A 372 18.18 13.97 2.83
C THR A 372 19.40 14.57 3.53
N PHE A 373 19.76 15.82 3.19
CA PHE A 373 20.84 16.54 3.84
C PHE A 373 20.56 16.79 5.33
N ALA A 374 19.36 17.27 5.67
CA ALA A 374 18.96 17.48 7.06
C ALA A 374 18.89 16.16 7.86
N VAL A 375 18.38 15.08 7.25
CA VAL A 375 18.42 13.73 7.84
C VAL A 375 19.86 13.33 8.15
N LYS A 376 20.78 13.43 7.18
CA LYS A 376 22.21 13.15 7.37
C LYS A 376 22.80 13.96 8.52
N LYS A 377 22.49 15.26 8.59
CA LYS A 377 23.01 16.19 9.59
C LYS A 377 22.58 15.82 11.01
N TYR A 378 21.31 15.48 11.23
CA TYR A 378 20.73 15.27 12.56
C TYR A 378 20.45 13.80 12.91
N PHE A 379 20.85 12.84 12.07
CA PHE A 379 20.45 11.43 12.19
C PHE A 379 20.70 10.87 13.59
N TRP A 380 21.93 11.00 14.09
CA TRP A 380 22.30 10.45 15.38
C TRP A 380 21.77 11.27 16.55
N ASP A 381 21.66 12.59 16.40
CA ASP A 381 21.14 13.48 17.44
C ASP A 381 19.68 13.15 17.75
N ILE A 382 18.89 12.90 16.71
CA ILE A 382 17.48 12.50 16.86
C ILE A 382 17.35 11.13 17.51
N LEU A 383 18.14 10.13 17.06
CA LEU A 383 18.08 8.78 17.62
C LEU A 383 18.56 8.72 19.07
N ARG A 384 19.51 9.56 19.46
CA ARG A 384 20.04 9.65 20.83
C ARG A 384 19.23 10.59 21.73
N SER A 385 18.43 11.51 21.18
CA SER A 385 17.69 12.48 21.97
C SER A 385 16.70 11.78 22.94
N PRO A 386 16.68 12.20 24.22
CA PRO A 386 15.70 11.70 25.20
C PRO A 386 14.32 12.30 25.00
N ASN A 387 14.21 13.40 24.25
CA ASN A 387 12.96 14.15 24.06
C ASN A 387 12.05 13.54 22.98
N LEU A 388 12.55 12.56 22.22
CA LEU A 388 11.77 11.82 21.26
C LEU A 388 11.35 10.44 21.79
N THR A 389 10.07 10.11 21.59
CA THR A 389 9.52 8.80 21.93
C THR A 389 10.00 7.74 20.94
N ARG A 390 9.88 6.45 21.31
CA ARG A 390 10.22 5.34 20.39
C ARG A 390 9.40 5.36 19.10
N ARG A 391 8.13 5.81 19.16
CA ARG A 391 7.25 5.93 17.99
C ARG A 391 7.71 7.03 17.04
N GLU A 392 8.12 8.17 17.60
CA GLU A 392 8.66 9.28 16.81
C GLU A 392 10.00 8.93 16.18
N LYS A 393 10.87 8.20 16.89
CA LYS A 393 12.13 7.69 16.33
C LYS A 393 11.90 6.69 15.20
N LEU A 394 10.91 5.80 15.36
CA LEU A 394 10.53 4.86 14.30
C LEU A 394 10.01 5.61 13.06
N GLU A 395 9.21 6.66 13.26
CA GLU A 395 8.73 7.50 12.17
C GLU A 395 9.85 8.32 11.52
N PHE A 396 10.82 8.81 12.31
CA PHE A 396 12.03 9.42 11.76
C PHE A 396 12.84 8.43 10.92
N LEU A 397 12.98 7.17 11.35
CA LEU A 397 13.63 6.12 10.56
C LEU A 397 12.86 5.80 9.27
N TYR A 398 11.55 6.01 9.24
CA TYR A 398 10.74 5.94 8.03
C TYR A 398 10.98 7.16 7.11
N PHE A 399 11.07 8.36 7.69
CA PHE A 399 11.39 9.57 6.92
C PHE A 399 12.83 9.59 6.40
N ALA A 400 13.77 8.95 7.09
CA ALA A 400 15.18 9.00 6.73
C ALA A 400 15.47 8.54 5.28
N PRO A 401 14.98 7.37 4.82
CA PRO A 401 15.15 6.96 3.43
C PRO A 401 14.03 7.44 2.50
N TYR A 402 13.11 8.32 2.94
CA TYR A 402 11.90 8.68 2.19
C TYR A 402 12.16 9.07 0.73
N TYR A 403 13.11 9.98 0.48
CA TYR A 403 13.51 10.34 -0.89
C TYR A 403 14.58 9.41 -1.49
N LEU A 404 15.37 8.72 -0.66
CA LEU A 404 16.31 7.69 -1.12
C LEU A 404 15.59 6.46 -1.69
N GLN A 405 14.30 6.27 -1.39
CA GLN A 405 13.45 5.30 -2.07
C GLN A 405 13.58 5.41 -3.59
N SER A 406 13.59 6.61 -4.19
CA SER A 406 13.75 6.74 -5.64
C SER A 406 15.07 6.16 -6.16
N PHE A 407 16.15 6.29 -5.39
CA PHE A 407 17.44 5.68 -5.71
C PHE A 407 17.41 4.16 -5.55
N PHE A 408 16.88 3.66 -4.43
CA PHE A 408 16.70 2.23 -4.23
C PHE A 408 15.80 1.61 -5.29
N PHE A 409 14.76 2.31 -5.74
CA PHE A 409 13.89 1.85 -6.81
C PHE A 409 14.66 1.61 -8.12
N LEU A 410 15.50 2.56 -8.54
CA LEU A 410 16.30 2.42 -9.76
C LEU A 410 17.32 1.29 -9.66
N ILE A 411 18.02 1.22 -8.52
CA ILE A 411 19.02 0.17 -8.27
C ILE A 411 18.36 -1.21 -8.19
N GLY A 412 17.26 -1.34 -7.45
CA GLY A 412 16.51 -2.57 -7.33
C GLY A 412 15.96 -3.03 -8.68
N THR A 413 15.43 -2.11 -9.48
CA THR A 413 14.95 -2.42 -10.84
C THR A 413 16.11 -2.90 -11.73
N PHE A 414 17.26 -2.23 -11.69
CA PHE A 414 18.44 -2.64 -12.45
C PHE A 414 18.93 -4.05 -12.07
N PHE A 415 19.05 -4.33 -10.77
CA PHE A 415 19.46 -5.64 -10.29
C PHE A 415 18.43 -6.73 -10.60
N TRP A 416 17.14 -6.41 -10.48
CA TRP A 416 16.06 -7.33 -10.82
C TRP A 416 16.09 -7.70 -12.31
N VAL A 417 16.12 -6.72 -13.21
CA VAL A 417 16.19 -6.96 -14.66
C VAL A 417 17.45 -7.75 -15.03
N THR A 418 18.58 -7.45 -14.41
CA THR A 418 19.82 -8.18 -14.70
C THR A 418 19.78 -9.61 -14.18
N ALA A 419 19.21 -9.86 -13.00
CA ALA A 419 19.02 -11.21 -12.47
C ALA A 419 18.10 -12.05 -13.38
N GLU A 420 17.01 -11.45 -13.87
CA GLU A 420 16.08 -12.08 -14.82
C GLU A 420 16.78 -12.44 -16.14
N LEU A 421 17.57 -11.53 -16.70
CA LEU A 421 18.35 -11.77 -17.93
C LEU A 421 19.39 -12.90 -17.76
N LEU A 422 19.88 -13.11 -16.55
CA LEU A 422 20.82 -14.19 -16.22
C LEU A 422 20.11 -15.49 -15.82
N ALA A 423 18.77 -15.49 -15.73
CA ALA A 423 17.95 -16.60 -15.24
C ALA A 423 18.45 -17.16 -13.88
N GLN A 424 18.87 -16.26 -12.98
CA GLN A 424 19.37 -16.62 -11.64
C GLN A 424 18.43 -16.09 -10.56
N HIS A 425 17.87 -17.00 -9.77
CA HIS A 425 17.01 -16.68 -8.64
C HIS A 425 17.42 -17.54 -7.42
N PRO A 426 17.23 -17.04 -6.19
CA PRO A 426 17.32 -17.88 -4.99
C PRO A 426 16.37 -19.07 -5.11
N SER A 427 16.73 -20.21 -4.54
CA SER A 427 15.91 -21.44 -4.60
C SER A 427 14.49 -21.24 -4.05
N PHE A 428 14.32 -20.36 -3.06
CA PHE A 428 13.02 -20.00 -2.47
C PHE A 428 12.22 -18.96 -3.28
N TRP A 429 12.82 -18.32 -4.29
CA TRP A 429 12.19 -17.23 -5.02
C TRP A 429 11.23 -17.77 -6.08
N THR A 430 9.97 -17.94 -5.68
CA THR A 430 8.89 -18.30 -6.60
C THR A 430 8.43 -17.08 -7.40
N ALA A 431 7.98 -17.29 -8.64
CA ALA A 431 7.36 -16.24 -9.44
C ALA A 431 6.19 -15.57 -8.69
N THR A 432 5.40 -16.35 -7.96
CA THR A 432 4.29 -15.88 -7.11
C THR A 432 4.78 -14.89 -6.05
N PHE A 433 5.86 -15.23 -5.33
CA PHE A 433 6.42 -14.34 -4.31
C PHE A 433 6.96 -13.03 -4.91
N GLY A 434 7.70 -13.11 -6.01
CA GLY A 434 8.18 -11.91 -6.72
C GLY A 434 7.05 -10.98 -7.19
N TRP A 435 6.01 -11.54 -7.83
CA TRP A 435 4.84 -10.76 -8.26
C TRP A 435 4.06 -10.17 -7.09
N SER A 436 3.99 -10.87 -5.95
CA SER A 436 3.32 -10.35 -4.75
C SER A 436 3.95 -9.04 -4.25
N LEU A 437 5.29 -8.98 -4.19
CA LEU A 437 6.04 -7.80 -3.78
C LEU A 437 5.88 -6.65 -4.76
N ILE A 438 5.92 -6.94 -6.07
CA ILE A 438 5.72 -5.91 -7.11
C ILE A 438 4.32 -5.32 -7.02
N LEU A 439 3.29 -6.17 -6.96
CA LEU A 439 1.90 -5.72 -6.98
C LEU A 439 1.52 -4.97 -5.70
N SER A 440 1.98 -5.42 -4.53
CA SER A 440 1.75 -4.69 -3.26
C SER A 440 2.35 -3.29 -3.31
N ASN A 441 3.54 -3.14 -3.90
CA ASN A 441 4.21 -1.84 -3.99
C ASN A 441 3.53 -0.94 -5.03
N LEU A 442 3.18 -1.51 -6.19
CA LEU A 442 2.54 -0.80 -7.29
C LEU A 442 1.18 -0.21 -6.89
N PHE A 443 0.39 -0.93 -6.08
CA PHE A 443 -0.95 -0.50 -5.72
C PHE A 443 -1.04 0.37 -4.47
N ALA A 444 -0.03 0.39 -3.60
CA ALA A 444 -0.09 1.14 -2.34
C ALA A 444 -0.39 2.64 -2.54
N LEU A 445 0.42 3.33 -3.36
CA LEU A 445 0.27 4.77 -3.58
C LEU A 445 -1.02 5.14 -4.35
N PRO A 446 -1.39 4.46 -5.46
CA PRO A 446 -2.67 4.73 -6.14
C PRO A 446 -3.88 4.53 -5.22
N LEU A 447 -3.85 3.50 -4.38
CA LEU A 447 -4.93 3.21 -3.45
C LEU A 447 -5.03 4.28 -2.34
N MET A 448 -3.89 4.76 -1.85
CA MET A 448 -3.84 5.87 -0.90
C MET A 448 -4.44 7.14 -1.52
N SER A 449 -4.01 7.51 -2.73
CA SER A 449 -4.54 8.67 -3.46
C SER A 449 -6.05 8.54 -3.72
N LEU A 450 -6.52 7.37 -4.15
CA LEU A 450 -7.95 7.11 -4.35
C LEU A 450 -8.75 7.24 -3.03
N SER A 451 -8.20 6.73 -1.94
CA SER A 451 -8.82 6.79 -0.61
C SER A 451 -8.88 8.23 -0.09
N GLY A 452 -7.83 9.03 -0.29
CA GLY A 452 -7.83 10.46 0.00
C GLY A 452 -8.93 11.20 -0.76
N LEU A 453 -9.00 11.03 -2.08
CA LEU A 453 -10.05 11.64 -2.91
C LEU A 453 -11.46 11.18 -2.50
N TYR A 454 -11.59 9.95 -2.01
CA TYR A 454 -12.85 9.42 -1.51
C TYR A 454 -13.30 10.13 -0.22
N LEU A 455 -12.37 10.37 0.70
CA LEU A 455 -12.60 11.11 1.95
C LEU A 455 -12.97 12.57 1.69
N GLU A 456 -12.39 13.16 0.64
CA GLU A 456 -12.68 14.53 0.18
C GLU A 456 -13.98 14.68 -0.61
N GLN A 457 -14.65 13.57 -0.93
CA GLN A 457 -15.82 13.54 -1.82
C GLN A 457 -15.53 14.00 -3.27
N SER A 458 -14.26 14.09 -3.66
CA SER A 458 -13.78 14.54 -4.98
C SER A 458 -13.44 13.38 -5.93
N ALA A 459 -13.47 12.13 -5.47
CA ALA A 459 -13.07 10.95 -6.25
C ALA A 459 -13.73 10.83 -7.64
N ARG A 460 -14.97 11.30 -7.84
CA ARG A 460 -15.61 11.24 -9.17
C ARG A 460 -15.09 12.28 -10.14
N GLU A 461 -14.60 13.40 -9.64
CA GLU A 461 -14.10 14.51 -10.45
C GLU A 461 -12.63 14.30 -10.79
N ASP A 462 -11.87 13.79 -9.82
CA ASP A 462 -10.41 13.81 -9.89
C ASP A 462 -9.77 12.43 -10.16
N TYR A 463 -10.55 11.34 -10.33
CA TYR A 463 -9.97 9.99 -10.53
C TYR A 463 -9.01 9.88 -11.73
N THR A 464 -9.21 10.69 -12.78
CA THR A 464 -8.32 10.73 -13.95
C THR A 464 -6.90 11.18 -13.57
N GLY A 465 -6.76 11.93 -12.47
CA GLY A 465 -5.47 12.32 -11.92
C GLY A 465 -4.70 11.17 -11.28
N ILE A 466 -5.32 10.04 -10.92
CA ILE A 466 -4.59 8.89 -10.37
C ILE A 466 -3.63 8.30 -11.40
N PHE A 467 -4.08 8.13 -12.65
CA PHE A 467 -3.21 7.68 -13.73
C PHE A 467 -2.09 8.69 -13.98
N SER A 468 -2.43 9.98 -13.97
CA SER A 468 -1.45 11.07 -14.11
C SER A 468 -0.40 11.05 -13.00
N PHE A 469 -0.82 10.78 -11.76
CA PHE A 469 0.06 10.64 -10.59
C PHE A 469 1.01 9.44 -10.73
N ILE A 470 0.51 8.28 -11.17
CA ILE A 470 1.36 7.10 -11.41
C ILE A 470 2.45 7.45 -12.44
N VAL A 471 2.05 7.94 -13.61
CA VAL A 471 2.99 8.30 -14.68
C VAL A 471 4.00 9.35 -14.20
N LEU A 472 3.53 10.39 -13.49
CA LEU A 472 4.39 11.43 -12.96
C LEU A 472 5.40 10.88 -11.95
N SER A 473 4.99 9.96 -11.06
CA SER A 473 5.87 9.34 -10.06
C SER A 473 7.06 8.63 -10.72
N TYR A 474 6.82 7.87 -11.80
CA TYR A 474 7.89 7.22 -12.57
C TYR A 474 8.81 8.24 -13.27
N ILE A 475 8.24 9.28 -13.88
CA ILE A 475 9.02 10.33 -14.56
C ILE A 475 9.93 11.08 -13.58
N LEU A 476 9.46 11.33 -12.35
CA LEU A 476 10.19 12.11 -11.34
C LEU A 476 11.26 11.31 -10.59
N THR A 477 11.13 9.98 -10.57
CA THR A 477 12.03 9.06 -9.87
C THR A 477 13.53 9.33 -10.13
N PRO A 478 14.04 9.41 -11.38
CA PRO A 478 15.47 9.65 -11.60
C PRO A 478 15.97 11.01 -11.09
N PHE A 479 15.14 12.05 -11.19
CA PHE A 479 15.49 13.38 -10.70
C PHE A 479 15.56 13.39 -9.17
N GLN A 480 14.58 12.76 -8.51
CA GLN A 480 14.55 12.63 -7.04
C GLN A 480 15.71 11.76 -6.53
N ALA A 481 16.01 10.64 -7.20
CA ALA A 481 17.13 9.77 -6.87
C ALA A 481 18.46 10.51 -6.89
N TYR A 482 18.73 11.23 -7.99
CA TYR A 482 19.95 12.04 -8.11
C TYR A 482 20.05 13.08 -6.99
N ALA A 483 18.98 13.83 -6.75
CA ALA A 483 18.98 14.89 -5.73
C ALA A 483 19.10 14.35 -4.30
N ALA A 484 18.46 13.21 -3.98
CA ALA A 484 18.58 12.56 -2.68
C ALA A 484 20.01 12.05 -2.42
N VAL A 485 20.62 11.39 -3.40
CA VAL A 485 22.02 10.93 -3.32
C VAL A 485 22.97 12.12 -3.19
N LYS A 486 22.73 13.20 -3.95
CA LYS A 486 23.48 14.44 -3.84
C LYS A 486 23.43 15.00 -2.41
N GLY A 487 22.24 15.15 -1.83
CA GLY A 487 22.07 15.62 -0.45
C GLY A 487 22.71 14.70 0.60
N LEU A 488 22.79 13.39 0.32
CA LEU A 488 23.47 12.43 1.20
C LEU A 488 25.00 12.55 1.12
N LEU A 489 25.58 12.81 -0.07
CA LEU A 489 27.02 12.78 -0.28
C LEU A 489 27.68 14.16 -0.13
N GLU A 490 27.04 15.23 -0.56
CA GLU A 490 27.62 16.57 -0.52
C GLU A 490 27.75 17.12 0.91
N LYS A 491 28.70 18.06 1.07
CA LYS A 491 28.96 18.73 2.36
C LYS A 491 28.02 19.90 2.61
N ASP A 492 27.56 20.54 1.54
CA ASP A 492 26.71 21.73 1.57
C ASP A 492 25.46 21.48 0.73
N GLU A 493 24.36 22.16 1.07
CA GLU A 493 23.14 22.13 0.27
C GLU A 493 23.31 22.94 -1.03
N GLY A 494 22.67 22.46 -2.10
CA GLY A 494 22.73 23.10 -3.40
C GLY A 494 21.94 24.40 -3.53
N GLY A 495 22.01 24.97 -4.74
CA GLY A 495 21.33 26.21 -5.08
C GLY A 495 19.80 26.06 -5.15
N TRP A 496 19.10 27.12 -4.78
CA TRP A 496 17.65 27.19 -4.86
C TRP A 496 17.19 27.81 -6.18
N VAL A 497 16.27 27.12 -6.87
CA VAL A 497 15.61 27.60 -8.09
C VAL A 497 14.12 27.78 -7.83
N ARG A 498 13.59 28.95 -8.21
CA ARG A 498 12.17 29.30 -8.05
C ARG A 498 11.26 28.37 -8.84
N THR A 499 10.14 28.02 -8.23
CA THR A 499 9.00 27.41 -8.92
C THR A 499 8.07 28.50 -9.43
N LEU A 500 8.00 28.68 -10.76
CA LEU A 500 7.17 29.71 -11.38
C LEU A 500 5.68 29.48 -11.08
N LYS A 501 4.97 30.57 -10.76
CA LYS A 501 3.51 30.60 -10.55
C LYS A 501 2.83 31.36 -11.68
N THR A 502 1.79 30.79 -12.25
CA THR A 502 1.04 31.37 -13.37
C THR A 502 -0.04 32.34 -12.88
N GLY A 503 -0.52 32.18 -11.64
CA GLY A 503 -1.67 32.92 -11.10
C GLY A 503 -3.01 32.40 -11.62
N SER A 504 -3.00 31.30 -12.39
CA SER A 504 -4.20 30.68 -12.96
C SER A 504 -5.08 30.07 -11.88
N ILE A 505 -6.40 30.27 -11.99
CA ILE A 505 -7.41 29.63 -11.15
C ILE A 505 -8.44 28.99 -12.09
N THR A 506 -8.49 27.66 -12.11
CA THR A 506 -9.45 26.90 -12.93
C THR A 506 -10.66 26.44 -12.13
N ASP A 507 -10.54 26.30 -10.81
CA ASP A 507 -11.61 25.79 -9.94
C ASP A 507 -12.00 26.80 -8.86
N ARG A 508 -13.29 26.82 -8.51
CA ARG A 508 -13.82 27.70 -7.46
C ARG A 508 -13.33 27.25 -6.08
N ILE A 509 -13.04 28.23 -5.22
CA ILE A 509 -12.67 28.04 -3.82
C ILE A 509 -13.84 27.37 -3.08
N LEU A 510 -13.84 26.05 -3.00
CA LEU A 510 -14.74 25.27 -2.19
C LEU A 510 -13.90 24.57 -1.14
N GLN A 511 -14.12 24.90 0.14
CA GLN A 511 -13.63 24.09 1.24
C GLN A 511 -14.03 22.65 0.98
N VAL A 512 -13.06 21.74 0.98
CA VAL A 512 -13.32 20.35 0.67
C VAL A 512 -14.10 19.74 1.83
N ARG A 513 -15.29 19.21 1.54
CA ARG A 513 -16.13 18.55 2.54
C ARG A 513 -15.51 17.20 2.90
N VAL A 514 -14.71 17.19 3.96
CA VAL A 514 -14.22 15.97 4.57
C VAL A 514 -15.40 15.13 5.02
N ARG A 515 -15.45 13.86 4.61
CA ARG A 515 -16.48 12.93 5.09
C ARG A 515 -16.44 12.82 6.62
N ARG A 516 -17.61 12.59 7.21
CA ARG A 516 -17.78 12.25 8.65
C ARG A 516 -17.11 10.94 9.08
N LEU A 517 -16.22 10.38 8.29
CA LEU A 517 -15.43 9.20 8.63
C LEU A 517 -14.42 9.49 9.76
N PHE A 518 -14.12 10.77 9.99
CA PHE A 518 -13.36 11.22 11.15
C PHE A 518 -14.26 11.79 12.25
N SER A 519 -15.26 11.03 12.72
CA SER A 519 -16.12 11.47 13.83
C SER A 519 -15.34 11.81 15.11
N TRP A 520 -14.11 11.33 15.24
CA TRP A 520 -13.16 11.63 16.32
C TRP A 520 -12.33 12.92 16.14
N ILE A 521 -12.32 13.53 14.95
CA ILE A 521 -11.54 14.75 14.61
C ILE A 521 -12.52 15.89 14.31
N LEU A 522 -13.75 15.55 13.90
CA LEU A 522 -14.82 16.52 13.66
C LEU A 522 -15.53 16.86 14.97
N PRO A 523 -15.57 18.13 15.40
CA PRO A 523 -16.36 18.53 16.56
C PRO A 523 -17.84 18.18 16.34
N ARG A 524 -18.48 17.59 17.35
CA ARG A 524 -19.86 17.08 17.25
C ARG A 524 -20.82 18.25 17.03
N ARG A 525 -21.41 18.35 15.83
CA ARG A 525 -22.63 19.15 15.62
C ARG A 525 -23.83 18.31 16.07
N GLY A 526 -24.59 18.83 17.04
CA GLY A 526 -25.87 18.25 17.46
C GLY A 526 -26.85 18.05 16.27
N PRO A 527 -27.82 17.13 16.38
CA PRO A 527 -28.71 16.81 15.28
C PRO A 527 -29.57 18.03 14.93
N PRO A 528 -29.72 18.39 13.65
CA PRO A 528 -30.49 19.56 13.26
C PRO A 528 -31.98 19.36 13.61
N ARG A 529 -32.55 20.33 14.32
CA ARG A 529 -33.99 20.45 14.50
C ARG A 529 -34.63 20.56 13.11
N ARG A 530 -35.65 19.73 12.87
CA ARG A 530 -36.48 19.81 11.67
C ARG A 530 -37.16 21.18 11.61
N GLU A 531 -36.72 22.05 10.70
CA GLU A 531 -37.60 23.11 10.19
C GLU A 531 -37.40 23.33 8.68
N ARG A 532 -38.51 23.12 7.99
CA ARG A 532 -38.94 23.61 6.66
C ARG A 532 -38.15 23.23 5.41
N GLN A 533 -38.72 22.20 4.78
CA GLN A 533 -38.94 22.12 3.33
C GLN A 533 -39.17 23.51 2.71
N VAL A 534 -38.31 23.92 1.78
CA VAL A 534 -38.63 24.26 0.38
C VAL A 534 -37.28 24.49 -0.33
N THR A 535 -37.18 24.02 -1.57
CA THR A 535 -36.05 24.18 -2.51
C THR A 535 -34.70 23.55 -2.16
N GLU A 536 -34.56 22.23 -2.41
CA GLU A 536 -33.36 21.69 -3.07
C GLU A 536 -33.59 20.26 -3.59
N ARG A 537 -34.17 20.13 -4.80
CA ARG A 537 -33.98 18.92 -5.62
C ARG A 537 -32.61 19.00 -6.30
N ARG A 538 -31.52 18.75 -5.55
CA ARG A 538 -30.23 18.39 -6.16
C ARG A 538 -29.69 17.11 -5.52
N ARG A 539 -29.68 16.07 -6.36
CA ARG A 539 -29.16 14.70 -6.19
C ARG A 539 -28.20 14.52 -5.00
N ARG A 540 -28.68 13.89 -3.92
CA ARG A 540 -27.84 13.11 -2.99
C ARG A 540 -27.14 12.00 -3.78
N ARG A 541 -25.93 12.27 -4.26
CA ARG A 541 -25.10 11.29 -4.98
C ARG A 541 -24.44 10.36 -3.97
N ARG A 542 -25.01 9.16 -3.78
CA ARG A 542 -24.34 8.03 -3.09
C ARG A 542 -22.98 7.76 -3.76
N PRO A 543 -21.91 7.42 -3.02
CA PRO A 543 -20.63 7.03 -3.62
C PRO A 543 -20.79 5.87 -4.59
N SER A 544 -19.93 5.80 -5.60
CA SER A 544 -19.96 4.68 -6.55
C SER A 544 -19.60 3.41 -5.79
N ALA A 545 -20.53 2.46 -5.75
CA ALA A 545 -20.28 1.10 -5.23
C ALA A 545 -18.98 0.51 -5.82
N LEU A 546 -18.64 0.89 -7.05
CA LEU A 546 -17.38 0.56 -7.75
C LEU A 546 -16.11 0.88 -6.96
N ALA A 547 -16.00 2.02 -6.27
CA ALA A 547 -14.77 2.37 -5.55
C ALA A 547 -14.58 1.49 -4.30
N LEU A 548 -15.69 1.17 -3.61
CA LEU A 548 -15.68 0.28 -2.45
C LEU A 548 -15.43 -1.18 -2.88
N ILE A 549 -16.03 -1.59 -3.99
CA ILE A 549 -15.82 -2.91 -4.60
C ILE A 549 -14.37 -3.07 -5.05
N PHE A 550 -13.76 -2.04 -5.66
CA PHE A 550 -12.35 -2.07 -6.05
C PHE A 550 -11.41 -2.22 -4.85
N LEU A 551 -11.65 -1.46 -3.77
CA LEU A 551 -10.89 -1.57 -2.51
C LEU A 551 -10.98 -2.98 -1.89
N ILE A 552 -12.18 -3.57 -1.87
CA ILE A 552 -12.40 -4.92 -1.32
C ILE A 552 -11.76 -5.98 -2.22
N LEU A 553 -11.92 -5.87 -3.54
CA LEU A 553 -11.33 -6.83 -4.49
C LEU A 553 -9.80 -6.81 -4.44
N MET A 554 -9.19 -5.63 -4.31
CA MET A 554 -7.74 -5.50 -4.24
C MET A 554 -7.17 -6.00 -2.91
N SER A 555 -7.82 -5.69 -1.78
CA SER A 555 -7.41 -6.22 -0.48
C SER A 555 -7.54 -7.75 -0.42
N SER A 556 -8.63 -8.31 -0.96
CA SER A 556 -8.80 -9.77 -1.06
C SER A 556 -7.79 -10.42 -2.00
N LEU A 557 -7.43 -9.78 -3.13
CA LEU A 557 -6.41 -10.29 -4.05
C LEU A 557 -5.02 -10.36 -3.40
N ILE A 558 -4.64 -9.33 -2.62
CA ILE A 558 -3.36 -9.30 -1.92
C ILE A 558 -3.29 -10.40 -0.84
N VAL A 559 -4.36 -10.58 -0.05
CA VAL A 559 -4.43 -11.64 0.97
C VAL A 559 -4.38 -13.02 0.32
N LEU A 560 -5.06 -13.20 -0.81
CA LEU A 560 -5.07 -14.45 -1.56
C LEU A 560 -3.69 -14.80 -2.12
N VAL A 561 -3.00 -13.84 -2.73
CA VAL A 561 -1.63 -14.03 -3.27
C VAL A 561 -0.62 -14.30 -2.15
N ALA A 562 -0.76 -13.63 -1.00
CA ALA A 562 0.09 -13.87 0.16
C ALA A 562 -0.15 -15.27 0.75
N ALA A 563 -1.41 -15.70 0.86
CA ALA A 563 -1.76 -17.04 1.34
C ALA A 563 -1.25 -18.13 0.40
N THR A 564 -1.35 -17.93 -0.92
CA THR A 564 -0.84 -18.90 -1.91
C THR A 564 0.68 -18.99 -1.89
N ALA A 565 1.39 -17.87 -1.73
CA ALA A 565 2.86 -17.86 -1.61
C ALA A 565 3.36 -18.55 -0.33
N ILE A 566 2.59 -18.52 0.76
CA ILE A 566 2.93 -19.22 2.02
C ILE A 566 2.63 -20.72 1.94
N SER A 567 1.69 -21.12 1.09
CA SER A 567 1.28 -22.52 0.92
C SER A 567 2.07 -23.31 -0.12
N THR A 568 2.95 -22.67 -0.90
CA THR A 568 3.81 -23.37 -1.87
C THR A 568 4.99 -24.02 -1.16
N PRO A 569 5.13 -25.36 -1.14
CA PRO A 569 6.33 -26.01 -0.63
C PRO A 569 7.54 -25.65 -1.51
N GLU A 570 8.68 -25.38 -0.87
CA GLU A 570 9.97 -25.19 -1.53
C GLU A 570 10.54 -26.52 -2.07
N ASP A 571 11.20 -26.43 -3.22
CA ASP A 571 11.99 -27.45 -3.94
C ASP A 571 11.26 -28.67 -4.55
N GLY A 572 11.27 -28.68 -5.88
CA GLY A 572 10.94 -29.81 -6.74
C GLY A 572 10.40 -29.27 -8.05
N SER A 573 11.16 -29.39 -9.16
CA SER A 573 10.56 -29.35 -10.49
C SER A 573 9.32 -30.24 -10.45
N GLU A 574 8.11 -29.72 -10.70
CA GLU A 574 6.89 -30.52 -10.66
C GLU A 574 7.06 -31.72 -11.60
N SER A 575 7.43 -32.86 -11.03
CA SER A 575 7.61 -34.11 -11.73
C SER A 575 6.32 -34.88 -11.58
N THR A 576 5.74 -35.29 -12.69
CA THR A 576 4.54 -36.10 -12.69
C THR A 576 4.95 -37.53 -12.53
N ALA A 577 4.68 -38.09 -11.35
CA ALA A 577 4.84 -39.51 -11.13
C ALA A 577 3.74 -40.25 -11.90
N LEU A 578 4.12 -41.27 -12.67
CA LEU A 578 3.24 -42.27 -13.24
C LEU A 578 3.58 -43.62 -12.60
N THR A 579 2.56 -44.32 -12.12
CA THR A 579 2.66 -45.63 -11.48
C THR A 579 2.49 -46.74 -12.50
N PHE A 580 3.21 -47.85 -12.29
CA PHE A 580 3.13 -49.04 -13.12
C PHE A 580 1.95 -49.87 -12.61
N GLU A 581 1.00 -50.18 -13.49
CA GLU A 581 -0.22 -50.94 -13.18
C GLU A 581 -0.42 -52.12 -14.13
N TYR A 582 -1.07 -53.17 -13.62
CA TYR A 582 -1.56 -54.28 -14.43
C TYR A 582 -3.09 -54.31 -14.43
N LYS A 583 -3.70 -54.28 -15.63
CA LYS A 583 -5.15 -54.48 -15.79
C LYS A 583 -5.43 -55.92 -16.21
N SER A 584 -6.33 -56.58 -15.49
CA SER A 584 -6.80 -57.93 -15.84
C SER A 584 -7.54 -57.98 -17.18
N THR A 585 -8.14 -56.86 -17.60
CA THR A 585 -8.75 -56.67 -18.91
C THR A 585 -7.84 -55.79 -19.79
N PRO A 586 -7.46 -56.24 -21.01
CA PRO A 586 -6.67 -55.43 -21.92
C PRO A 586 -7.35 -54.10 -22.24
N VAL A 587 -6.57 -53.02 -22.27
CA VAL A 587 -7.01 -51.68 -22.66
C VAL A 587 -6.40 -51.35 -24.01
N ASP A 588 -7.19 -50.72 -24.88
CA ASP A 588 -6.74 -50.22 -26.17
C ASP A 588 -6.09 -48.84 -26.02
N VAL A 589 -4.82 -48.74 -26.41
CA VAL A 589 -4.06 -47.48 -26.48
C VAL A 589 -3.62 -47.29 -27.93
N ASN A 590 -4.29 -46.37 -28.64
CA ASN A 590 -4.02 -46.05 -30.05
C ASN A 590 -3.96 -47.27 -30.99
N GLY A 591 -4.83 -48.26 -30.79
CA GLY A 591 -4.91 -49.48 -31.61
C GLY A 591 -4.07 -50.64 -31.09
N ILE A 592 -3.41 -50.49 -29.93
CA ILE A 592 -2.60 -51.53 -29.28
C ILE A 592 -3.30 -51.98 -28.01
N LEU A 593 -3.66 -53.26 -27.95
CA LEU A 593 -4.18 -53.89 -26.73
C LEU A 593 -3.04 -54.26 -25.79
N THR A 594 -3.06 -53.71 -24.57
CA THR A 594 -2.07 -54.01 -23.53
C THR A 594 -2.71 -54.13 -22.15
N ASN A 595 -2.07 -54.91 -21.28
CA ASN A 595 -2.46 -55.06 -19.87
C ASN A 595 -1.55 -54.25 -18.93
N ARG A 596 -0.47 -53.64 -19.45
CA ARG A 596 0.54 -52.92 -18.67
C ARG A 596 0.44 -51.42 -18.91
N MET A 597 0.11 -50.69 -17.86
CA MET A 597 -0.25 -49.27 -17.94
C MET A 597 0.67 -48.41 -17.08
N LEU A 598 0.88 -47.18 -17.53
CA LEU A 598 1.33 -46.06 -16.75
C LEU A 598 0.13 -45.17 -16.44
N THR A 599 -0.14 -44.95 -15.18
CA THR A 599 -1.31 -44.20 -14.69
C THR A 599 -0.87 -43.14 -13.71
N HIS A 600 -1.64 -42.07 -13.61
CA HIS A 600 -1.37 -41.05 -12.60
C HIS A 600 -1.80 -41.58 -11.21
N PRO A 601 -1.00 -41.37 -10.13
CA PRO A 601 -1.28 -41.88 -8.79
C PRO A 601 -2.69 -41.60 -8.26
N ASN A 602 -3.26 -40.43 -8.57
CA ASN A 602 -4.63 -40.05 -8.17
C ASN A 602 -5.74 -40.88 -8.85
N HIS A 603 -5.41 -41.57 -9.95
CA HIS A 603 -6.32 -42.43 -10.70
C HIS A 603 -6.01 -43.92 -10.50
N THR A 604 -5.06 -44.23 -9.62
CA THR A 604 -4.60 -45.58 -9.30
C THR A 604 -5.32 -46.13 -8.07
N SER A 605 -5.85 -47.34 -8.18
CA SER A 605 -6.34 -48.12 -7.05
C SER A 605 -5.31 -49.19 -6.71
N LEU A 606 -4.25 -48.84 -5.98
CA LEU A 606 -3.21 -49.80 -5.59
C LEU A 606 -3.83 -50.94 -4.77
N VAL A 607 -3.55 -52.18 -5.17
CA VAL A 607 -4.02 -53.37 -4.46
C VAL A 607 -3.05 -53.70 -3.30
N THR A 608 -3.49 -54.52 -2.34
CA THR A 608 -2.65 -54.95 -1.22
C THR A 608 -1.54 -55.93 -1.61
N THR A 609 -1.71 -56.64 -2.73
CA THR A 609 -0.75 -57.61 -3.27
C THR A 609 -0.13 -57.07 -4.56
N HIS A 610 1.20 -57.11 -4.68
CA HIS A 610 1.89 -56.67 -5.89
C HIS A 610 1.70 -57.65 -7.04
N THR A 611 1.64 -57.09 -8.26
CA THR A 611 1.83 -57.85 -9.49
C THR A 611 3.32 -58.09 -9.67
N THR A 612 3.71 -59.33 -9.99
CA THR A 612 5.10 -59.69 -10.26
C THR A 612 5.22 -60.25 -11.67
N ASP A 613 5.96 -59.55 -12.53
CA ASP A 613 6.33 -60.09 -13.84
C ASP A 613 7.75 -60.67 -13.77
N SER A 614 7.96 -61.81 -14.43
CA SER A 614 9.27 -62.48 -14.51
C SER A 614 9.83 -62.45 -15.93
N PHE A 615 11.14 -62.27 -16.06
CA PHE A 615 11.86 -62.24 -17.33
C PHE A 615 13.18 -63.03 -17.25
N ASN A 616 13.50 -63.80 -18.28
CA ASN A 616 14.75 -64.58 -18.36
C ASN A 616 15.73 -63.89 -19.30
N PRO A 617 16.69 -63.08 -18.79
CA PRO A 617 17.62 -62.34 -19.63
C PRO A 617 18.59 -63.26 -20.39
N ARG A 618 19.21 -62.74 -21.45
CA ARG A 618 20.23 -63.44 -22.26
C ARG A 618 21.44 -62.52 -22.47
N LYS A 619 22.48 -63.04 -23.15
CA LYS A 619 23.72 -62.30 -23.49
C LYS A 619 23.52 -61.03 -24.36
N GLY A 620 22.33 -60.83 -24.95
CA GLY A 620 22.02 -59.68 -25.77
C GLY A 620 20.84 -58.89 -25.20
N TRP A 621 20.76 -57.61 -25.55
CA TRP A 621 19.63 -56.75 -25.20
C TRP A 621 18.30 -57.36 -25.65
N ARG A 622 17.39 -57.52 -24.70
CA ARG A 622 16.03 -58.00 -24.91
C ARG A 622 15.07 -57.13 -24.11
N LYS A 623 13.94 -56.80 -24.72
CA LYS A 623 12.86 -56.11 -24.04
C LYS A 623 12.28 -57.05 -22.99
N ALA A 624 12.34 -56.62 -21.73
CA ALA A 624 11.76 -57.33 -20.61
C ALA A 624 10.29 -56.95 -20.45
N TRP A 625 10.03 -55.63 -20.38
CA TRP A 625 8.69 -55.10 -20.14
C TRP A 625 8.44 -53.80 -20.90
N ASP A 626 7.17 -53.54 -21.17
CA ASP A 626 6.64 -52.33 -21.81
C ASP A 626 5.39 -51.85 -21.07
N PHE A 627 5.29 -50.54 -20.88
CA PHE A 627 4.17 -49.89 -20.20
C PHE A 627 3.69 -48.70 -21.03
N TYR A 628 2.38 -48.66 -21.29
CA TYR A 628 1.74 -47.61 -22.08
C TYR A 628 1.05 -46.61 -21.15
N LEU A 629 1.14 -45.31 -21.45
CA LEU A 629 0.29 -44.32 -20.78
C LEU A 629 -1.18 -44.68 -20.98
N TYR A 630 -1.96 -44.64 -19.89
CA TYR A 630 -3.38 -44.94 -19.89
C TYR A 630 -4.14 -43.87 -20.69
N GLY A 631 -4.24 -44.07 -22.01
CA GLY A 631 -4.85 -43.17 -22.98
C GLY A 631 -3.86 -42.29 -23.76
N PRO A 632 -4.29 -41.68 -24.88
CA PRO A 632 -3.53 -40.64 -25.56
C PRO A 632 -3.53 -39.32 -24.76
N LEU A 633 -2.55 -38.47 -25.03
CA LEU A 633 -2.43 -37.13 -24.45
C LEU A 633 -3.56 -36.22 -24.97
N ASP A 634 -4.24 -35.53 -24.06
CA ASP A 634 -5.28 -34.54 -24.40
C ASP A 634 -4.72 -33.21 -24.94
N VAL A 635 -3.43 -32.94 -24.72
CA VAL A 635 -2.72 -31.75 -25.21
C VAL A 635 -1.27 -32.10 -25.51
N ASP A 636 -0.60 -31.26 -26.30
CA ASP A 636 0.83 -31.36 -26.55
C ASP A 636 1.65 -31.34 -25.23
N TYR A 637 2.66 -32.21 -25.12
CA TYR A 637 3.58 -32.28 -23.98
C TYR A 637 5.04 -32.07 -24.43
N ASP A 638 5.71 -31.06 -23.86
CA ASP A 638 7.13 -30.75 -24.13
C ASP A 638 8.01 -31.33 -23.00
N MET A 639 8.65 -32.46 -23.29
CA MET A 639 9.47 -33.20 -22.33
C MET A 639 10.88 -32.60 -22.27
N ARG A 640 11.24 -32.02 -21.11
CA ARG A 640 12.54 -31.39 -20.85
C ARG A 640 13.01 -31.68 -19.43
N GLY A 641 14.26 -32.11 -19.28
CA GLY A 641 14.89 -32.29 -17.97
C GLY A 641 15.21 -33.75 -17.65
N LYS A 642 15.18 -34.07 -16.36
CA LYS A 642 15.62 -35.35 -15.81
C LYS A 642 14.44 -36.30 -15.62
N LEU A 643 14.59 -37.55 -16.07
CA LEU A 643 13.67 -38.63 -15.79
C LEU A 643 14.22 -39.51 -14.67
N LYS A 644 13.35 -39.96 -13.76
CA LYS A 644 13.69 -40.93 -12.71
C LYS A 644 12.74 -42.11 -12.70
N ALA A 645 13.27 -43.32 -12.77
CA ALA A 645 12.51 -44.56 -12.61
C ALA A 645 12.87 -45.21 -11.26
N TYR A 646 11.85 -45.62 -10.51
CA TYR A 646 11.97 -46.35 -9.25
C TYR A 646 11.37 -47.73 -9.47
N LEU A 647 12.20 -48.76 -9.59
CA LEU A 647 11.78 -50.11 -9.96
C LEU A 647 12.10 -51.10 -8.84
N TYR A 648 11.09 -51.83 -8.34
CA TYR A 648 11.31 -52.94 -7.42
C TYR A 648 11.74 -54.19 -8.19
N LEU A 649 13.04 -54.27 -8.47
CA LEU A 649 13.66 -55.39 -9.18
C LEU A 649 14.38 -56.33 -8.22
N TYR A 650 14.26 -57.63 -8.47
CA TYR A 650 15.03 -58.68 -7.81
C TYR A 650 15.24 -59.85 -8.77
N ALA A 651 16.09 -60.80 -8.43
CA ALA A 651 16.45 -61.92 -9.28
C ALA A 651 16.30 -63.28 -8.55
N SER A 652 16.40 -64.39 -9.28
CA SER A 652 16.40 -65.74 -8.70
C SER A 652 17.63 -66.02 -7.84
N ASN A 653 18.75 -65.33 -8.09
CA ASN A 653 19.98 -65.34 -7.31
C ASN A 653 20.62 -63.95 -7.38
N VAL A 654 21.42 -63.57 -6.38
CA VAL A 654 22.18 -62.31 -6.39
C VAL A 654 23.04 -62.23 -7.65
N SER A 655 22.78 -61.22 -8.49
CA SER A 655 23.39 -61.09 -9.82
C SER A 655 23.48 -59.63 -10.25
N GLU A 656 24.43 -59.33 -11.13
CA GLU A 656 24.55 -58.02 -11.79
C GLU A 656 23.99 -58.08 -13.21
N VAL A 657 23.17 -57.08 -13.57
CA VAL A 657 22.57 -56.96 -14.91
C VAL A 657 22.79 -55.56 -15.50
N GLU A 658 22.78 -55.49 -16.83
CA GLU A 658 22.69 -54.21 -17.53
C GLU A 658 21.22 -53.91 -17.83
N ILE A 659 20.77 -52.70 -17.48
CA ILE A 659 19.40 -52.21 -17.74
C ILE A 659 19.45 -51.05 -18.72
N ARG A 660 18.52 -51.02 -19.67
CA ARG A 660 18.31 -49.87 -20.54
C ARG A 660 16.85 -49.46 -20.48
N LEU A 661 16.62 -48.17 -20.30
CA LEU A 661 15.30 -47.57 -20.31
C LEU A 661 15.13 -46.84 -21.64
N GLU A 662 14.04 -47.11 -22.36
CA GLU A 662 13.71 -46.45 -23.64
C GLU A 662 12.34 -45.78 -23.55
N ILE A 663 12.23 -44.56 -24.09
CA ILE A 663 10.98 -43.80 -24.22
C ILE A 663 10.61 -43.72 -25.70
N LEU A 664 9.37 -44.04 -26.02
CA LEU A 664 8.82 -43.97 -27.37
C LEU A 664 7.53 -43.15 -27.40
N ASP A 665 7.33 -42.48 -28.53
CA ASP A 665 6.14 -41.70 -28.88
C ASP A 665 5.26 -42.54 -29.82
N VAL A 666 4.06 -42.90 -29.37
CA VAL A 666 3.10 -43.74 -30.09
C VAL A 666 2.02 -42.86 -30.70
N ASP A 667 2.02 -42.74 -32.03
CA ASP A 667 1.01 -41.93 -32.73
C ASP A 667 -0.40 -42.54 -32.66
N GLY A 668 -1.41 -41.79 -33.12
CA GLY A 668 -2.81 -42.23 -33.15
C GLY A 668 -3.11 -43.44 -34.04
N THR A 669 -2.12 -43.98 -34.77
CA THR A 669 -2.22 -45.20 -35.57
C THR A 669 -1.51 -46.40 -34.94
N GLY A 670 -0.92 -46.22 -33.75
CA GLY A 670 -0.17 -47.24 -33.03
C GLY A 670 1.29 -47.37 -33.46
N LYS A 671 1.80 -46.46 -34.29
CA LYS A 671 3.20 -46.51 -34.73
C LYS A 671 4.10 -45.84 -33.68
N ALA A 672 5.02 -46.61 -33.13
CA ALA A 672 5.99 -46.12 -32.15
C ALA A 672 7.23 -45.50 -32.81
N LYS A 673 7.67 -44.35 -32.29
CA LYS A 673 8.89 -43.65 -32.68
C LYS A 673 9.78 -43.46 -31.45
N HIS A 674 11.05 -43.85 -31.56
CA HIS A 674 12.03 -43.67 -30.50
C HIS A 674 12.24 -42.18 -30.15
N VAL A 675 12.20 -41.85 -28.86
CA VAL A 675 12.43 -40.51 -28.32
C VAL A 675 13.83 -40.43 -27.71
N ASP A 676 14.10 -41.18 -26.66
CA ASP A 676 15.39 -41.19 -25.97
C ASP A 676 15.63 -42.51 -25.22
N SER A 677 16.88 -42.80 -24.87
CA SER A 677 17.26 -44.02 -24.14
C SER A 677 18.51 -43.83 -23.29
N GLU A 678 18.55 -44.44 -22.09
CA GLU A 678 19.76 -44.48 -21.25
C GLU A 678 20.11 -45.91 -20.85
N ARG A 679 21.41 -46.20 -20.75
CA ARG A 679 21.96 -47.48 -20.31
C ARG A 679 22.57 -47.35 -18.92
N PHE A 680 22.25 -48.31 -18.06
CA PHE A 680 22.77 -48.46 -16.71
C PHE A 680 23.51 -49.79 -16.65
N ASP A 681 24.82 -49.70 -16.53
CA ASP A 681 25.69 -50.85 -16.32
C ASP A 681 25.75 -51.18 -14.81
N ASP A 682 26.11 -52.42 -14.47
CA ASP A 682 26.37 -52.86 -13.09
C ASP A 682 25.19 -52.70 -12.11
N VAL A 683 23.95 -52.98 -12.52
CA VAL A 683 22.78 -52.95 -11.63
C VAL A 683 22.72 -54.25 -10.81
N GLU A 684 23.09 -54.16 -9.53
CA GLU A 684 23.00 -55.27 -8.57
C GLU A 684 21.55 -55.59 -8.20
N LEU A 685 21.16 -56.86 -8.32
CA LEU A 685 19.85 -57.38 -7.94
C LEU A 685 19.97 -58.43 -6.84
N ASN A 686 19.19 -58.27 -5.77
CA ASN A 686 19.09 -59.25 -4.69
C ASN A 686 18.24 -60.47 -5.09
N ASP A 687 18.35 -61.55 -4.33
CA ASP A 687 17.58 -62.80 -4.52
C ASP A 687 16.13 -62.73 -3.99
N SER A 688 15.73 -61.57 -3.47
CA SER A 688 14.43 -61.32 -2.84
C SER A 688 13.99 -59.87 -3.03
N LEU A 689 12.67 -59.62 -2.92
CA LEU A 689 12.07 -58.30 -3.11
C LEU A 689 12.72 -57.28 -2.14
N PRO A 690 13.35 -56.21 -2.65
CA PRO A 690 14.04 -55.25 -1.79
C PRO A 690 13.04 -54.35 -1.04
N SER A 691 13.47 -53.84 0.12
CA SER A 691 12.70 -52.86 0.91
C SER A 691 12.63 -51.47 0.27
N SER A 692 13.50 -51.19 -0.70
CA SER A 692 13.57 -49.94 -1.46
C SER A 692 13.76 -50.22 -2.94
N PRO A 693 13.16 -49.42 -3.85
CA PRO A 693 13.31 -49.63 -5.28
C PRO A 693 14.72 -49.27 -5.76
N VAL A 694 15.12 -49.85 -6.88
CA VAL A 694 16.29 -49.41 -7.66
C VAL A 694 15.96 -48.07 -8.32
N GLU A 695 16.69 -47.01 -7.99
CA GLU A 695 16.55 -45.68 -8.59
C GLU A 695 17.47 -45.56 -9.81
N LEU A 696 16.89 -45.42 -11.00
CA LEU A 696 17.59 -45.21 -12.26
C LEU A 696 17.22 -43.84 -12.81
N SER A 697 18.20 -42.97 -13.06
CA SER A 697 17.94 -41.60 -13.46
C SER A 697 18.76 -41.17 -14.66
N PHE A 698 18.16 -40.50 -15.63
CA PHE A 698 18.86 -40.00 -16.81
C PHE A 698 18.35 -38.65 -17.30
N ASP A 699 19.27 -37.85 -17.84
CA ASP A 699 18.97 -36.54 -18.41
C ASP A 699 18.70 -36.68 -19.90
N LEU A 700 17.63 -36.04 -20.38
CA LEU A 700 17.26 -36.13 -21.79
C LEU A 700 18.32 -35.50 -22.69
N THR A 701 18.75 -36.24 -23.70
CA THR A 701 19.77 -35.81 -24.67
C THR A 701 19.27 -34.63 -25.50
N LYS A 702 17.96 -34.58 -25.79
CA LYS A 702 17.27 -33.50 -26.52
C LYS A 702 15.84 -33.33 -26.00
N SER A 703 15.34 -32.09 -25.98
CA SER A 703 13.92 -31.82 -25.72
C SER A 703 13.05 -32.45 -26.80
N TYR A 704 11.95 -33.11 -26.41
CA TYR A 704 11.01 -33.76 -27.33
C TYR A 704 9.57 -33.33 -27.05
N LYS A 705 8.82 -33.01 -28.11
CA LYS A 705 7.42 -32.63 -28.01
C LYS A 705 6.51 -33.78 -28.46
N PHE A 706 5.82 -34.40 -27.53
CA PHE A 706 4.71 -35.32 -27.79
C PHE A 706 3.48 -34.51 -28.20
N LYS A 707 2.74 -34.99 -29.20
CA LYS A 707 1.57 -34.29 -29.71
C LYS A 707 0.29 -34.73 -29.02
N GLU A 708 -0.71 -33.86 -29.00
CA GLU A 708 -2.09 -34.24 -28.71
C GLU A 708 -2.51 -35.46 -29.55
N GLY A 709 -3.17 -36.44 -28.92
CA GLY A 709 -3.56 -37.70 -29.53
C GLY A 709 -2.49 -38.79 -29.56
N HIS A 710 -1.24 -38.49 -29.21
CA HIS A 710 -0.18 -39.49 -29.07
C HIS A 710 -0.14 -40.06 -27.66
N SER A 711 0.43 -41.25 -27.47
CA SER A 711 0.65 -41.87 -26.17
C SER A 711 2.13 -42.10 -25.89
N ILE A 712 2.50 -42.21 -24.61
CA ILE A 712 3.88 -42.46 -24.17
C ILE A 712 4.05 -43.95 -23.93
N LEU A 713 5.08 -44.55 -24.54
CA LEU A 713 5.49 -45.93 -24.29
C LEU A 713 6.84 -45.93 -23.58
N PHE A 714 6.90 -46.63 -22.45
CA PHE A 714 8.12 -46.85 -21.69
C PHE A 714 8.55 -48.31 -21.75
N GLU A 715 9.78 -48.57 -22.16
CA GLU A 715 10.33 -49.92 -22.28
C GLU A 715 11.53 -50.13 -21.36
N ILE A 716 11.56 -51.30 -20.72
CA ILE A 716 12.67 -51.77 -19.90
C ILE A 716 13.33 -52.92 -20.64
N TRP A 717 14.61 -52.75 -20.97
CA TRP A 717 15.44 -53.74 -21.63
C TRP A 717 16.50 -54.25 -20.66
N ILE A 718 16.79 -55.55 -20.68
CA ILE A 718 17.75 -56.18 -19.76
C ILE A 718 18.72 -57.06 -20.55
N LYS A 719 19.98 -57.06 -20.12
CA LYS A 719 21.07 -57.91 -20.64
C LYS A 719 21.91 -58.46 -19.47
N ILE A 720 22.33 -59.74 -19.58
CA ILE A 720 23.24 -60.37 -18.59
C ILE A 720 24.69 -59.95 -18.89
N GLN A 721 25.47 -59.64 -17.84
CA GLN A 721 26.91 -59.44 -17.97
C GLN A 721 27.70 -60.73 -18.21
N GLY A 722 28.70 -60.64 -19.08
CA GLY A 722 29.43 -61.79 -19.60
C GLY A 722 30.45 -62.36 -18.63
N ARG A 723 30.01 -63.16 -17.65
CA ARG A 723 30.82 -64.20 -16.95
C ARG A 723 29.99 -65.27 -16.21
N ASP A 724 28.69 -65.06 -16.01
CA ASP A 724 27.85 -66.04 -15.32
C ASP A 724 27.31 -67.16 -16.22
N ARG A 725 27.17 -68.36 -15.65
CA ARG A 725 26.63 -69.53 -16.35
C ARG A 725 25.20 -69.23 -16.81
N ILE A 726 24.96 -69.46 -18.10
CA ILE A 726 23.80 -69.03 -18.91
C ILE A 726 22.47 -69.74 -18.54
N GLN A 727 22.37 -70.45 -17.43
CA GLN A 727 21.17 -71.24 -17.14
C GLN A 727 20.67 -70.91 -15.74
N ASP A 728 19.52 -70.24 -15.70
CA ASP A 728 18.62 -70.04 -14.54
C ASP A 728 18.67 -68.69 -13.80
N LEU A 729 19.04 -67.60 -14.48
CA LEU A 729 18.73 -66.25 -14.01
C LEU A 729 17.32 -65.83 -14.47
N THR A 730 16.43 -65.57 -13.51
CA THR A 730 15.12 -64.95 -13.73
C THR A 730 15.08 -63.63 -12.97
N VAL A 731 14.77 -62.54 -13.65
CA VAL A 731 14.58 -61.21 -13.06
C VAL A 731 13.10 -60.96 -12.89
N TYR A 732 12.72 -60.44 -11.73
CA TYR A 732 11.35 -60.13 -11.36
C TYR A 732 11.17 -58.62 -11.20
N LEU A 733 10.06 -58.09 -11.71
CA LEU A 733 9.60 -56.72 -11.49
C LEU A 733 8.31 -56.76 -10.67
N ALA A 734 8.36 -56.23 -9.45
CA ALA A 734 7.18 -56.04 -8.61
C ALA A 734 6.60 -54.63 -8.80
N TYR A 735 5.29 -54.54 -9.01
CA TYR A 735 4.58 -53.28 -9.22
C TYR A 735 3.10 -53.40 -8.82
N ASP A 736 2.34 -52.30 -8.93
CA ASP A 736 0.90 -52.29 -8.67
C ASP A 736 0.46 -52.68 -7.25
N SER A 737 1.21 -52.25 -6.23
CA SER A 737 0.74 -52.33 -4.83
C SER A 737 1.28 -51.22 -3.94
N SER A 738 0.67 -51.08 -2.77
CA SER A 738 1.14 -50.17 -1.71
C SER A 738 2.52 -50.53 -1.13
N SER A 739 2.93 -51.81 -1.19
CA SER A 739 4.21 -52.29 -0.64
C SER A 739 5.36 -52.31 -1.65
N ALA A 740 5.05 -52.44 -2.94
CA ALA A 740 5.99 -52.40 -4.05
C ALA A 740 5.38 -51.58 -5.20
N ASN A 741 5.50 -50.25 -5.10
CA ASN A 741 4.98 -49.31 -6.08
C ASN A 741 6.10 -48.84 -7.01
N SER A 742 6.34 -49.60 -8.08
CA SER A 742 7.23 -49.15 -9.16
C SER A 742 6.62 -47.95 -9.88
N ARG A 743 7.40 -46.89 -10.06
CA ARG A 743 6.93 -45.61 -10.64
C ARG A 743 8.01 -44.94 -11.48
N ILE A 744 7.57 -44.03 -12.34
CA ILE A 744 8.44 -43.20 -13.17
C ILE A 744 8.01 -41.74 -13.04
N GLU A 745 8.98 -40.88 -12.77
CA GLU A 745 8.78 -39.43 -12.61
C GLU A 745 9.20 -38.74 -13.91
N PHE A 746 8.20 -38.24 -14.64
CA PHE A 746 8.41 -37.43 -15.84
C PHE A 746 8.54 -35.95 -15.46
N PRO A 747 9.46 -35.20 -16.08
CA PRO A 747 9.57 -33.78 -15.82
C PRO A 747 8.38 -33.01 -16.41
N GLY A 748 7.57 -32.34 -15.58
CA GLY A 748 6.60 -31.34 -16.01
C GLY A 748 5.39 -31.79 -16.84
N ILE A 749 4.79 -32.97 -16.59
CA ILE A 749 3.44 -33.28 -17.12
C ILE A 749 2.39 -32.70 -16.16
N VAL A 750 2.28 -31.38 -16.07
CA VAL A 750 1.16 -30.76 -15.35
C VAL A 750 0.35 -29.93 -16.35
N MET A 751 -0.79 -30.49 -16.73
CA MET A 751 -1.95 -29.75 -17.24
C MET A 751 -2.28 -28.67 -16.19
N PRO A 752 -2.22 -27.36 -16.53
CA PRO A 752 -2.57 -26.34 -15.55
C PRO A 752 -4.10 -26.27 -15.39
N GLU A 753 -4.68 -27.14 -14.57
CA GLU A 753 -6.06 -26.96 -14.09
C GLU A 753 -6.19 -25.81 -13.09
N SER A 754 -5.09 -25.19 -12.65
CA SER A 754 -5.10 -24.04 -11.74
C SER A 754 -5.06 -22.67 -12.43
N LEU A 755 -5.00 -22.57 -13.77
CA LEU A 755 -5.11 -21.28 -14.48
C LEU A 755 -6.53 -20.93 -14.96
N LEU A 756 -7.49 -21.86 -14.86
CA LEU A 756 -8.90 -21.62 -15.18
C LEU A 756 -9.79 -21.38 -13.95
N SER A 757 -9.36 -21.76 -12.74
CA SER A 757 -10.11 -21.50 -11.51
C SER A 757 -10.01 -20.04 -11.03
N PHE A 758 -9.02 -19.26 -11.50
CA PHE A 758 -8.84 -17.85 -11.11
C PHE A 758 -9.42 -16.83 -12.09
N MET A 759 -10.01 -17.27 -13.21
CA MET A 759 -10.86 -16.42 -14.07
C MET A 759 -12.35 -16.46 -13.68
N LEU A 760 -12.75 -17.34 -12.76
CA LEU A 760 -14.17 -17.50 -12.36
C LEU A 760 -14.72 -16.42 -11.41
N ILE A 761 -13.96 -15.36 -11.11
CA ILE A 761 -14.51 -14.17 -10.44
C ILE A 761 -14.86 -13.06 -11.46
N ALA A 762 -14.43 -13.17 -12.72
CA ALA A 762 -14.80 -12.22 -13.78
C ALA A 762 -16.28 -12.30 -14.25
N PRO A 763 -16.98 -13.46 -14.27
CA PRO A 763 -18.36 -13.52 -14.78
C PRO A 763 -19.46 -13.27 -13.72
N LEU A 764 -19.13 -12.81 -12.50
CA LEU A 764 -20.16 -12.31 -11.57
C LEU A 764 -20.64 -10.88 -11.91
N VAL A 765 -19.98 -10.19 -12.83
CA VAL A 765 -20.38 -8.85 -13.30
C VAL A 765 -21.57 -8.92 -14.30
N PRO A 766 -21.61 -9.85 -15.30
CA PRO A 766 -22.77 -9.95 -16.20
C PRO A 766 -24.06 -10.51 -15.54
N LEU A 767 -23.95 -11.39 -14.55
CA LEU A 767 -25.12 -11.96 -13.86
C LEU A 767 -25.83 -10.97 -12.92
N MET A 768 -25.07 -10.10 -12.23
CA MET A 768 -25.67 -8.98 -11.46
C MET A 768 -26.28 -7.90 -12.36
N VAL A 769 -25.68 -7.63 -13.53
CA VAL A 769 -26.21 -6.66 -14.51
C VAL A 769 -27.50 -7.17 -15.18
N ARG A 770 -27.63 -8.48 -15.42
CA ARG A 770 -28.84 -9.07 -15.99
C ARG A 770 -30.01 -9.15 -14.97
N LYS A 771 -29.72 -9.32 -13.67
CA LYS A 771 -30.73 -9.28 -12.60
C LYS A 771 -31.24 -7.86 -12.32
N PHE A 772 -30.37 -6.84 -12.45
CA PHE A 772 -30.75 -5.42 -12.33
C PHE A 772 -31.61 -4.91 -13.51
N ARG A 773 -31.53 -5.56 -14.68
CA ARG A 773 -32.33 -5.19 -15.87
C ARG A 773 -33.76 -5.74 -15.84
N ARG A 774 -34.02 -6.82 -15.08
CA ARG A 774 -35.38 -7.34 -14.84
C ARG A 774 -36.12 -6.54 -13.76
N TRP A 775 -35.42 -6.09 -12.72
CA TRP A 775 -36.01 -5.25 -11.66
C TRP A 775 -36.54 -3.89 -12.15
N LYS A 776 -36.05 -3.39 -13.29
CA LYS A 776 -36.50 -2.14 -13.91
C LYS A 776 -37.69 -2.30 -14.90
N LYS A 777 -38.11 -3.53 -15.19
CA LYS A 777 -39.30 -3.81 -16.01
C LYS A 777 -40.56 -4.02 -15.16
N ASP A 778 -40.41 -4.42 -13.90
CA ASP A 778 -41.55 -4.67 -13.01
C ASP A 778 -42.05 -3.43 -12.26
N GLU A 779 -41.27 -2.34 -12.21
CA GLU A 779 -41.72 -1.03 -11.67
C GLU A 779 -42.53 -0.17 -12.67
N LYS A 780 -42.83 -0.69 -13.87
CA LYS A 780 -43.68 -0.01 -14.87
C LYS A 780 -45.02 -0.70 -15.15
N GLY A 781 -45.42 -1.68 -14.35
CA GLY A 781 -46.73 -2.33 -14.43
C GLY A 781 -47.40 -2.37 -13.07
N GLY A 782 -48.07 -1.29 -12.67
CA GLY A 782 -48.91 -1.31 -11.46
C GLY A 782 -49.14 0.02 -10.77
N ILE A 783 -49.67 1.02 -11.48
CA ILE A 783 -50.63 2.00 -10.91
C ILE A 783 -51.66 2.29 -12.01
N ARG A 784 -52.75 1.54 -11.99
CA ARG A 784 -54.11 2.11 -11.97
C ARG A 784 -54.54 2.10 -10.52
#